data_AF-W0J339-F1
#
_entry.id   AF-W0J339-F1
#
_cell.length_a   1.000
_cell.length_b   1.000
_cell.length_c   1.000
_cell.angle_alpha   90.00
_cell.angle_beta   90.00
_cell.angle_gamma   90.00
#
_symmetry.space_group_name_H-M   'P 1'
#
loop_
_entity.id
_entity.type
_entity.pdbx_description
1 polymer ?
#
loop_
_entity_poly.entity_id
_entity_poly.type
_entity_poly.pdbx_seq_one_letter_code
_entity_poly.pdbx_strand_id
1 'polypeptide(L)'
;MSAQSAHIVSIFLRLFPLLHMSFSVFTPSGNFGLCRPLFRRYPGWSFAVASSFSIGLLAASTLAATVEPYTPEPHGGIGALVGQSTTPLFAADFSQPAAVWTSLAVAPAGNANTSTSPTRRGVGRLPAGWLDLTTDAKAEVRYSRFVDDGLPMLHMVAEHAGSANAAAATGVDLGEIPSGSIVKISLTLRSPTRTPARLLIVSADGATASAPLALDLKNPVWQQAVKGESGWQTLDCNWQSPASLAGARLALVLERPGTLDVSALTVETIRIGHLQKLLETDPAFSALRSQPNALHHTRFPLGLPTGWTYGPGVADGEDMTVEADPATPGPSGAPSLKIVTAPDLTAEAALFGEHFVLVRFWLRHAASLSIKGRATGTIKIVSGFDRLAEQKFTIADADGWKRLALDFKPRALTDEYFLQISLLGEAWIDGLRVTPTDTASARDYAAPAPVEIALASPSPARVVFADDPPDAPARQIRWSVLTGPAALPAGAVLRAKAVNLYQQQIRLPDTPLPAGISLHQGTWTLPAFPSKPFGAHRIEAWVEDSATGARVGAPDEIVLHQLPRPRAWGRAAPDSPFGTHVYPSRRHLEMAKAAGVNWARLHDGGTVTFTGWYFAEKERGRWTFYDRPIQRYLDHHIMILGQLGTAPGWASALQRIGPRSWTDRYYQPEDLDAWQNYVRVITAHHRDSIRAWEIWNEPWLSGFWKKGVRTDPAGRSANDAGDTAPEDFARLTRLTVAAVHDTDPALTLVGLNTTAGSHSTKGRNFAGDDWTRRYTAAGGMKDVSVASYHQYAYENAGYPDDSIERGFKTAVGPISDAATGRPAIPVWMTEGSVVQGHTGYGFYYQTLPLAPAAEERGEAASDRLLRYVTTLLAAGDSKVFLYAMHKHGRLDNGNKYRVLLGEDGYLHPTAVAHAALAWRVEGKTFRRIVELTPDTRAYVFSNDKEWTAVLIPRPGPGKGNTSPLPSTISLRASGALEIADLFGNPVAPGSPATDRVFFASGSGAFTDASLSLLKP
;
A
#
# COMPACT_ATOMS: atom_id res chain seq x y z
N MET A 1 23.78 20.38 -42.72
CA MET A 1 23.80 20.90 -44.10
C MET A 1 22.73 21.98 -44.22
N SER A 2 22.98 22.93 -45.11
CA SER A 2 22.47 24.29 -45.22
C SER A 2 20.94 24.50 -45.34
N ALA A 3 20.52 25.63 -44.75
CA ALA A 3 19.56 26.66 -45.23
C ALA A 3 18.06 26.32 -45.40
N GLN A 4 17.19 27.02 -44.65
CA GLN A 4 16.43 28.21 -45.08
C GLN A 4 15.30 28.57 -44.09
N SER A 5 15.24 29.87 -43.71
CA SER A 5 14.03 30.71 -43.45
C SER A 5 13.08 30.31 -42.28
N ALA A 6 12.44 31.17 -41.47
CA ALA A 6 12.01 32.57 -41.60
C ALA A 6 11.52 33.16 -40.25
N HIS A 7 11.67 34.50 -40.13
CA HIS A 7 10.75 35.53 -39.60
C HIS A 7 10.14 35.47 -38.17
N ILE A 8 10.52 36.40 -37.27
CA ILE A 8 9.96 37.75 -36.95
C ILE A 8 8.70 37.72 -36.07
N VAL A 9 8.82 38.30 -34.87
CA VAL A 9 7.72 38.95 -34.11
C VAL A 9 8.27 40.26 -33.50
N SER A 10 7.57 41.37 -33.71
CA SER A 10 7.74 42.68 -33.04
C SER A 10 6.41 43.04 -32.35
N ILE A 11 6.30 42.99 -31.02
CA ILE A 11 6.34 44.08 -30.01
C ILE A 11 5.23 45.18 -30.16
N PHE A 12 4.29 45.33 -29.19
CA PHE A 12 4.29 46.42 -28.16
C PHE A 12 3.02 46.61 -27.28
N LEU A 13 3.27 46.82 -25.97
CA LEU A 13 2.64 47.74 -24.95
C LEU A 13 1.25 47.38 -24.38
N ARG A 14 1.10 47.03 -23.07
CA ARG A 14 1.18 47.76 -21.76
C ARG A 14 -0.15 48.39 -21.27
N LEU A 15 -0.39 48.15 -19.96
CA LEU A 15 -1.17 48.89 -18.93
C LEU A 15 -2.65 48.53 -18.70
N PHE A 16 -2.98 48.16 -17.45
CA PHE A 16 -4.16 48.60 -16.65
C PHE A 16 -4.06 48.13 -15.17
N PRO A 17 -4.54 48.93 -14.20
CA PRO A 17 -5.18 48.39 -12.99
C PRO A 17 -6.52 49.08 -12.61
N LEU A 18 -7.24 48.41 -11.69
CA LEU A 18 -8.30 48.87 -10.75
C LEU A 18 -9.73 49.19 -11.26
N LEU A 19 -10.73 48.48 -10.71
CA LEU A 19 -11.97 49.08 -10.19
C LEU A 19 -12.77 48.13 -9.26
N HIS A 20 -13.48 48.75 -8.32
CA HIS A 20 -14.22 48.19 -7.17
C HIS A 20 -15.73 48.43 -7.35
N MET A 21 -16.54 47.76 -6.49
CA MET A 21 -17.97 48.00 -6.12
C MET A 21 -19.11 47.17 -6.75
N SER A 22 -19.67 46.29 -5.90
CA SER A 22 -21.05 46.17 -5.38
C SER A 22 -22.30 46.32 -6.27
N PHE A 23 -23.26 45.39 -6.15
CA PHE A 23 -24.74 45.56 -6.00
C PHE A 23 -25.37 44.15 -5.76
N SER A 24 -25.97 43.86 -4.60
CA SER A 24 -27.39 43.97 -4.20
C SER A 24 -28.37 42.93 -4.77
N VAL A 25 -29.12 42.36 -3.82
CA VAL A 25 -30.12 41.30 -3.86
C VAL A 25 -31.45 41.76 -4.47
N PHE A 26 -32.11 40.90 -5.26
CA PHE A 26 -33.58 40.88 -5.39
C PHE A 26 -34.11 39.48 -5.77
N THR A 27 -35.13 39.03 -5.05
CA THR A 27 -35.96 37.83 -5.27
C THR A 27 -37.00 38.05 -6.38
N PRO A 28 -37.59 36.98 -6.92
CA PRO A 28 -39.00 37.10 -7.31
C PRO A 28 -39.88 35.90 -6.90
N SER A 29 -41.07 36.28 -6.47
CA SER A 29 -42.27 35.47 -6.23
C SER A 29 -43.17 35.44 -7.47
N GLY A 30 -43.88 34.33 -7.68
CA GLY A 30 -45.29 34.36 -8.13
C GLY A 30 -45.65 33.98 -9.58
N ASN A 31 -46.00 32.70 -9.74
CA ASN A 31 -47.27 32.17 -10.29
C ASN A 31 -47.83 32.50 -11.69
N PHE A 32 -48.03 31.38 -12.43
CA PHE A 32 -49.15 30.93 -13.28
C PHE A 32 -49.53 31.66 -14.59
N GLY A 33 -49.70 30.85 -15.65
CA GLY A 33 -50.65 31.16 -16.73
C GLY A 33 -50.42 30.44 -18.05
N LEU A 34 -51.17 29.37 -18.30
CA LEU A 34 -51.27 28.63 -19.57
C LEU A 34 -51.73 29.52 -20.75
N CYS A 35 -51.19 29.30 -21.96
CA CYS A 35 -51.94 28.79 -23.13
C CYS A 35 -51.08 28.68 -24.40
N ARG A 36 -51.52 27.77 -25.27
CA ARG A 36 -50.86 27.20 -26.46
C ARG A 36 -51.41 27.87 -27.76
N PRO A 37 -51.07 27.42 -28.99
CA PRO A 37 -50.23 28.11 -29.97
C PRO A 37 -50.99 28.65 -31.20
N LEU A 38 -50.32 29.40 -32.08
CA LEU A 38 -50.79 29.63 -33.46
C LEU A 38 -49.62 29.59 -34.45
N PHE A 39 -49.69 28.61 -35.35
CA PHE A 39 -48.85 28.44 -36.53
C PHE A 39 -49.20 29.46 -37.62
N ARG A 40 -48.18 29.99 -38.32
CA ARG A 40 -48.31 30.41 -39.73
C ARG A 40 -47.02 30.08 -40.50
N ARG A 41 -47.18 29.31 -41.58
CA ARG A 41 -46.19 28.99 -42.62
C ARG A 41 -46.12 30.11 -43.67
N TYR A 42 -44.96 30.31 -44.30
CA TYR A 42 -44.71 30.39 -45.77
C TYR A 42 -43.19 30.63 -46.03
N PRO A 43 -42.63 30.37 -47.24
CA PRO A 43 -41.48 29.46 -47.38
C PRO A 43 -40.27 30.02 -48.17
N GLY A 44 -39.17 29.28 -48.11
CA GLY A 44 -38.19 29.16 -49.20
C GLY A 44 -36.85 29.86 -48.98
N TRP A 45 -35.77 29.08 -48.87
CA TRP A 45 -34.79 28.86 -49.94
C TRP A 45 -33.66 27.96 -49.39
N SER A 46 -33.30 26.95 -50.16
CA SER A 46 -32.41 25.85 -49.78
C SER A 46 -30.93 26.18 -50.00
N PHE A 47 -30.08 25.86 -49.03
CA PHE A 47 -28.70 25.41 -49.30
C PHE A 47 -28.32 24.35 -48.26
N ALA A 48 -27.86 23.21 -48.76
CA ALA A 48 -27.47 22.05 -47.98
C ALA A 48 -25.99 22.14 -47.59
N VAL A 49 -25.70 22.00 -46.29
CA VAL A 49 -24.42 21.48 -45.77
C VAL A 49 -24.76 20.52 -44.64
N ALA A 50 -24.37 19.26 -44.81
CA ALA A 50 -24.62 18.18 -43.87
C ALA A 50 -23.77 18.37 -42.59
N SER A 51 -24.44 18.49 -41.45
CA SER A 51 -23.83 18.43 -40.12
C SER A 51 -24.87 17.84 -39.17
N SER A 52 -24.99 16.51 -39.14
CA SER A 52 -25.89 15.81 -38.23
C SER A 52 -25.17 15.52 -36.92
N PHE A 53 -25.08 16.51 -36.03
CA PHE A 53 -24.98 16.28 -34.59
C PHE A 53 -26.39 16.38 -34.00
N SER A 54 -27.09 15.26 -33.93
CA SER A 54 -28.38 15.19 -33.25
C SER A 54 -28.14 14.96 -31.76
N ILE A 55 -28.10 16.04 -30.99
CA ILE A 55 -28.28 15.97 -29.53
C ILE A 55 -29.78 15.71 -29.30
N GLY A 56 -30.13 14.42 -29.16
CA GLY A 56 -31.44 14.01 -28.69
C GLY A 56 -31.50 14.16 -27.17
N LEU A 57 -31.99 15.31 -26.69
CA LEU A 57 -32.43 15.45 -25.30
C LEU A 57 -33.74 14.65 -25.12
N LEU A 58 -33.62 13.37 -24.80
CA LEU A 58 -34.72 12.62 -24.19
C LEU A 58 -34.67 12.90 -22.69
N ALA A 59 -35.54 13.80 -22.24
CA ALA A 59 -35.87 13.95 -20.83
C ALA A 59 -36.61 12.68 -20.37
N ALA A 60 -35.84 11.63 -20.04
CA ALA A 60 -36.35 10.51 -19.29
C ALA A 60 -36.60 11.00 -17.86
N SER A 61 -37.85 10.91 -17.42
CA SER A 61 -38.22 11.02 -16.01
C SER A 61 -37.39 10.03 -15.20
N THR A 62 -36.39 10.53 -14.48
CA THR A 62 -35.52 9.73 -13.63
C THR A 62 -36.31 9.26 -12.41
N LEU A 63 -36.89 8.05 -12.49
CA LEU A 63 -37.09 7.25 -11.30
C LEU A 63 -35.72 7.12 -10.61
N ALA A 64 -35.66 7.44 -9.31
CA ALA A 64 -34.44 7.26 -8.54
C ALA A 64 -33.95 5.82 -8.72
N ALA A 65 -32.69 5.64 -9.11
CA ALA A 65 -32.15 4.32 -9.36
C ALA A 65 -32.27 3.47 -8.09
N THR A 66 -32.86 2.28 -8.23
CA THR A 66 -33.13 1.40 -7.10
C THR A 66 -31.83 0.85 -6.54
N VAL A 67 -31.67 0.94 -5.21
CA VAL A 67 -30.57 0.30 -4.49
C VAL A 67 -30.95 -1.15 -4.21
N GLU A 68 -30.09 -2.08 -4.61
CA GLU A 68 -30.30 -3.52 -4.48
C GLU A 68 -29.17 -4.18 -3.68
N PRO A 69 -29.36 -5.37 -3.10
CA PRO A 69 -28.27 -6.18 -2.56
C PRO A 69 -27.26 -6.54 -3.67
N TYR A 70 -25.97 -6.47 -3.35
CA TYR A 70 -24.91 -6.83 -4.27
C TYR A 70 -24.96 -8.31 -4.63
N THR A 71 -25.02 -8.58 -5.93
CA THR A 71 -24.83 -9.92 -6.49
C THR A 71 -23.53 -9.90 -7.28
N PRO A 72 -22.48 -10.64 -6.88
CA PRO A 72 -21.20 -10.59 -7.57
C PRO A 72 -21.30 -11.11 -9.00
N GLU A 73 -20.64 -10.42 -9.94
CA GLU A 73 -20.45 -11.01 -11.27
C GLU A 73 -19.53 -12.24 -11.16
N PRO A 74 -19.65 -13.24 -12.06
CA PRO A 74 -18.67 -14.31 -12.12
C PRO A 74 -17.26 -13.74 -12.25
N HIS A 75 -16.35 -14.19 -11.38
CA HIS A 75 -14.96 -13.76 -11.42
C HIS A 75 -14.29 -14.30 -12.69
N GLY A 76 -13.68 -13.41 -13.49
CA GLY A 76 -13.00 -13.79 -14.73
C GLY A 76 -11.70 -14.60 -14.53
N GLY A 77 -11.12 -14.56 -13.32
CA GLY A 77 -9.86 -15.23 -12.99
C GLY A 77 -9.94 -16.73 -12.70
N ILE A 78 -8.77 -17.37 -12.66
CA ILE A 78 -8.60 -18.84 -12.70
C ILE A 78 -8.76 -19.55 -11.35
N GLY A 79 -9.33 -18.88 -10.34
CA GLY A 79 -9.37 -19.36 -8.96
C GLY A 79 -10.05 -20.73 -8.77
N ALA A 80 -11.12 -21.01 -9.52
CA ALA A 80 -11.78 -22.32 -9.48
C ALA A 80 -10.87 -23.45 -10.00
N LEU A 81 -10.08 -23.17 -11.05
CA LEU A 81 -9.11 -24.11 -11.58
C LEU A 81 -7.98 -24.35 -10.58
N VAL A 82 -7.49 -23.29 -9.93
CA VAL A 82 -6.51 -23.38 -8.84
C VAL A 82 -7.06 -24.29 -7.75
N GLY A 83 -8.22 -23.99 -7.17
CA GLY A 83 -8.79 -24.77 -6.07
C GLY A 83 -9.03 -26.25 -6.38
N GLN A 84 -9.30 -26.60 -7.64
CA GLN A 84 -9.44 -28.00 -8.07
C GLN A 84 -8.11 -28.71 -8.40
N SER A 85 -7.06 -27.95 -8.72
CA SER A 85 -5.77 -28.50 -9.16
C SER A 85 -4.64 -28.40 -8.12
N THR A 86 -4.83 -27.57 -7.09
CA THR A 86 -3.96 -27.47 -5.92
C THR A 86 -4.43 -28.39 -4.81
N THR A 87 -3.53 -29.20 -4.27
CA THR A 87 -3.76 -29.97 -3.05
C THR A 87 -2.93 -29.36 -1.92
N PRO A 88 -3.55 -28.75 -0.89
CA PRO A 88 -2.80 -28.30 0.28
C PRO A 88 -2.21 -29.52 0.98
N LEU A 89 -0.88 -29.54 1.15
CA LEU A 89 -0.19 -30.57 1.91
C LEU A 89 -0.06 -30.17 3.38
N PHE A 90 0.17 -28.88 3.64
CA PHE A 90 0.39 -28.38 4.99
C PHE A 90 0.07 -26.89 5.11
N ALA A 91 -0.47 -26.47 6.26
CA ALA A 91 -0.58 -25.07 6.66
C ALA A 91 -0.36 -24.94 8.17
N ALA A 92 0.53 -24.04 8.58
CA ALA A 92 0.82 -23.81 9.98
C ALA A 92 -0.12 -22.76 10.59
N ASP A 93 -0.77 -23.11 11.70
CA ASP A 93 -1.48 -22.15 12.56
C ASP A 93 -0.76 -22.00 13.90
N PHE A 94 0.02 -20.93 14.03
CA PHE A 94 0.74 -20.62 15.27
C PHE A 94 -0.12 -19.86 16.29
N SER A 95 -1.32 -19.40 15.90
CA SER A 95 -2.20 -18.60 16.77
C SER A 95 -2.74 -19.40 17.95
N GLN A 96 -2.92 -20.71 17.76
CA GLN A 96 -3.47 -21.64 18.75
C GLN A 96 -2.75 -21.55 20.12
N PRO A 97 -3.47 -21.75 21.24
CA PRO A 97 -2.87 -21.77 22.58
C PRO A 97 -1.75 -22.82 22.71
N ALA A 98 -0.75 -22.54 23.56
CA ALA A 98 0.39 -23.43 23.78
C ALA A 98 0.00 -24.84 24.29
N ALA A 99 -1.21 -25.02 24.81
CA ALA A 99 -1.75 -26.33 25.22
C ALA A 99 -2.03 -27.27 24.03
N VAL A 100 -2.20 -26.72 22.83
CA VAL A 100 -2.43 -27.47 21.57
C VAL A 100 -1.10 -27.89 20.92
N TRP A 101 0.04 -27.44 21.46
CA TRP A 101 1.38 -27.75 20.96
C TRP A 101 1.89 -29.05 21.59
N THR A 102 2.51 -29.91 20.79
CA THR A 102 3.07 -31.19 21.22
C THR A 102 4.30 -30.96 22.09
N SER A 103 4.27 -31.46 23.33
CA SER A 103 5.42 -31.38 24.23
C SER A 103 6.51 -32.36 23.83
N LEU A 104 7.74 -31.87 23.73
CA LEU A 104 8.94 -32.69 23.67
C LEU A 104 9.35 -32.97 25.12
N ALA A 105 9.33 -34.23 25.53
CA ALA A 105 9.58 -34.61 26.92
C ALA A 105 11.06 -34.42 27.29
N VAL A 106 11.30 -33.88 28.49
CA VAL A 106 12.57 -34.02 29.20
C VAL A 106 12.53 -35.40 29.85
N ALA A 107 13.32 -36.36 29.38
CA ALA A 107 13.51 -37.60 30.15
C ALA A 107 14.15 -37.24 31.51
N PRO A 108 13.62 -37.71 32.65
CA PRO A 108 14.25 -37.46 33.94
C PRO A 108 15.63 -38.12 34.00
N ALA A 109 16.61 -37.41 34.56
CA ALA A 109 17.89 -38.01 34.92
C ALA A 109 17.68 -39.03 36.04
N GLY A 110 17.78 -40.32 35.71
CA GLY A 110 17.84 -41.42 36.68
C GLY A 110 19.09 -42.27 36.42
N ASN A 111 20.01 -42.30 37.38
CA ASN A 111 21.25 -43.08 37.33
C ASN A 111 21.00 -44.59 37.46
N ALA A 112 21.67 -45.41 36.64
CA ALA A 112 22.74 -46.35 37.07
C ALA A 112 23.05 -47.39 35.99
N ASN A 113 24.35 -47.49 35.64
CA ASN A 113 24.99 -48.59 34.91
C ASN A 113 24.50 -48.91 33.48
N THR A 114 24.95 -48.13 32.51
CA THR A 114 25.62 -48.59 31.28
C THR A 114 26.17 -47.36 30.53
N SER A 115 27.37 -47.46 29.97
CA SER A 115 28.07 -46.35 29.33
C SER A 115 27.51 -46.02 27.94
N THR A 116 26.36 -45.34 27.89
CA THR A 116 25.94 -44.48 26.78
C THR A 116 25.00 -43.42 27.34
N SER A 117 25.51 -42.19 27.47
CA SER A 117 24.71 -41.04 27.93
C SER A 117 23.47 -40.86 27.02
N PRO A 118 22.26 -40.67 27.57
CA PRO A 118 21.12 -40.26 26.76
C PRO A 118 21.37 -38.83 26.30
N THR A 119 21.64 -38.68 25.01
CA THR A 119 21.85 -37.39 24.35
C THR A 119 20.57 -36.56 24.44
N ARG A 120 20.67 -35.35 25.00
CA ARG A 120 19.57 -34.37 25.06
C ARG A 120 19.09 -34.11 23.63
N ARG A 121 17.86 -34.48 23.30
CA ARG A 121 17.19 -34.05 22.04
C ARG A 121 16.16 -32.98 22.40
N GLY A 122 15.85 -32.09 21.46
CA GLY A 122 15.27 -30.76 21.72
C GLY A 122 14.16 -30.72 22.78
N VAL A 123 14.13 -29.65 23.56
CA VAL A 123 13.20 -29.48 24.69
C VAL A 123 12.15 -28.41 24.40
N GLY A 124 10.96 -28.54 25.01
CA GLY A 124 9.89 -27.55 24.91
C GLY A 124 8.69 -28.06 24.14
N ARG A 125 8.14 -27.26 23.21
CA ARG A 125 6.92 -27.61 22.46
C ARG A 125 7.03 -27.22 20.99
N LEU A 126 6.55 -28.10 20.11
CA LEU A 126 6.36 -27.86 18.68
C LEU A 126 4.87 -27.76 18.35
N PRO A 127 4.47 -27.02 17.30
CA PRO A 127 3.08 -27.02 16.84
C PRO A 127 2.66 -28.43 16.43
N ALA A 128 1.35 -28.73 16.53
CA ALA A 128 0.83 -30.01 16.06
C ALA A 128 1.23 -30.26 14.59
N GLY A 129 1.70 -31.47 14.29
CA GLY A 129 2.19 -31.87 12.95
C GLY A 129 3.65 -31.51 12.65
N TRP A 130 4.34 -30.78 13.53
CA TRP A 130 5.78 -30.51 13.39
C TRP A 130 6.63 -31.57 14.11
N LEU A 131 7.82 -31.80 13.58
CA LEU A 131 8.79 -32.79 14.03
C LEU A 131 10.11 -32.11 14.42
N ASP A 132 10.79 -32.60 15.47
CA ASP A 132 12.21 -32.31 15.70
C ASP A 132 13.03 -33.23 14.81
N LEU A 133 13.74 -32.64 13.84
CA LEU A 133 14.54 -33.32 12.84
C LEU A 133 16.05 -33.18 13.12
N THR A 134 16.43 -32.67 14.29
CA THR A 134 17.82 -32.42 14.66
C THR A 134 18.62 -33.73 14.72
N THR A 135 19.64 -33.86 13.87
CA THR A 135 20.47 -35.08 13.76
C THR A 135 21.79 -35.00 14.55
N ASP A 136 22.22 -33.80 14.94
CA ASP A 136 23.43 -33.61 15.74
C ASP A 136 23.18 -34.01 17.19
N ALA A 137 23.81 -35.10 17.62
CA ALA A 137 23.65 -35.66 18.96
C ALA A 137 24.20 -34.76 20.09
N LYS A 138 24.96 -33.71 19.76
CA LYS A 138 25.48 -32.70 20.69
C LYS A 138 24.69 -31.40 20.66
N ALA A 139 23.66 -31.29 19.81
CA ALA A 139 22.88 -30.09 19.70
C ALA A 139 21.96 -29.89 20.91
N GLU A 140 21.96 -28.69 21.48
CA GLU A 140 21.00 -28.28 22.50
C GLU A 140 20.00 -27.30 21.87
N VAL A 141 18.79 -27.78 21.63
CA VAL A 141 17.74 -27.02 20.92
C VAL A 141 16.50 -26.84 21.80
N ARG A 142 15.93 -25.65 21.77
CA ARG A 142 14.67 -25.33 22.45
C ARG A 142 13.63 -24.86 21.45
N TYR A 143 12.43 -25.39 21.59
CA TYR A 143 11.26 -25.01 20.79
C TYR A 143 10.18 -24.42 21.68
N SER A 144 9.59 -23.30 21.28
CA SER A 144 8.50 -22.69 22.03
C SER A 144 7.56 -21.90 21.11
N ARG A 145 6.34 -21.67 21.60
CA ARG A 145 5.46 -20.66 21.04
C ARG A 145 5.86 -19.30 21.60
N PHE A 146 6.23 -18.38 20.73
CA PHE A 146 6.50 -17.00 21.09
C PHE A 146 5.45 -16.08 20.47
N VAL A 147 5.20 -14.93 21.11
CA VAL A 147 4.38 -13.86 20.54
C VAL A 147 5.21 -12.60 20.65
N ASP A 148 5.68 -12.10 19.51
CA ASP A 148 6.42 -10.85 19.40
C ASP A 148 5.55 -9.87 18.64
N ASP A 149 5.33 -8.68 19.19
CA ASP A 149 4.49 -7.65 18.57
C ASP A 149 3.11 -8.17 18.09
N GLY A 150 2.49 -9.05 18.89
CA GLY A 150 1.18 -9.64 18.59
C GLY A 150 1.16 -10.74 17.53
N LEU A 151 2.27 -10.98 16.83
CA LEU A 151 2.40 -12.05 15.83
C LEU A 151 2.78 -13.36 16.53
N PRO A 152 1.94 -14.41 16.50
CA PRO A 152 2.30 -15.71 17.03
C PRO A 152 3.31 -16.41 16.10
N MET A 153 4.30 -17.09 16.68
CA MET A 153 5.34 -17.80 15.93
C MET A 153 5.87 -19.04 16.65
N LEU A 154 6.39 -19.98 15.87
CA LEU A 154 7.35 -20.97 16.36
C LEU A 154 8.71 -20.30 16.55
N HIS A 155 9.23 -20.38 17.76
CA HIS A 155 10.55 -19.89 18.16
C HIS A 155 11.49 -21.07 18.40
N MET A 156 12.52 -21.19 17.57
CA MET A 156 13.57 -22.21 17.65
C MET A 156 14.88 -21.55 18.09
N VAL A 157 15.51 -22.10 19.13
CA VAL A 157 16.82 -21.66 19.64
C VAL A 157 17.77 -22.83 19.68
N ALA A 158 18.90 -22.74 18.98
CA ALA A 158 20.01 -23.67 19.06
C ALA A 158 21.14 -23.05 19.90
N GLU A 159 21.37 -23.56 21.11
CA GLU A 159 22.35 -23.04 22.08
C GLU A 159 23.76 -23.62 21.82
N HIS A 160 23.83 -24.87 21.38
CA HIS A 160 25.08 -25.59 21.11
C HIS A 160 24.95 -26.51 19.90
N ALA A 161 26.06 -26.77 19.22
CA ALA A 161 26.15 -27.74 18.13
C ALA A 161 27.53 -28.40 18.10
N GLY A 162 27.58 -29.70 17.78
CA GLY A 162 28.80 -30.47 17.59
C GLY A 162 29.34 -30.43 16.16
N SER A 163 28.53 -29.98 15.19
CA SER A 163 28.91 -29.82 13.78
C SER A 163 28.62 -28.41 13.25
N ALA A 164 29.38 -27.97 12.26
CA ALA A 164 29.25 -26.64 11.65
C ALA A 164 28.14 -26.52 10.57
N ASN A 165 27.43 -27.62 10.26
CA ASN A 165 26.58 -27.71 9.06
C ASN A 165 25.08 -27.91 9.35
N ALA A 166 24.69 -28.22 10.60
CA ALA A 166 23.30 -28.33 11.05
C ALA A 166 23.22 -28.29 12.58
N ALA A 167 22.95 -27.12 13.15
CA ALA A 167 22.83 -26.94 14.61
C ALA A 167 21.44 -27.31 15.16
N ALA A 168 20.40 -27.11 14.38
CA ALA A 168 19.03 -27.50 14.72
C ALA A 168 18.24 -27.76 13.43
N ALA A 169 17.26 -28.65 13.49
CA ALA A 169 16.35 -28.86 12.38
C ALA A 169 14.95 -29.21 12.89
N THR A 170 13.94 -28.59 12.32
CA THR A 170 12.53 -28.92 12.55
C THR A 170 11.78 -28.92 11.23
N GLY A 171 10.66 -29.61 11.14
CA GLY A 171 9.98 -29.75 9.86
C GLY A 171 8.63 -30.43 9.95
N VAL A 172 8.05 -30.69 8.79
CA VAL A 172 6.71 -31.27 8.64
C VAL A 172 6.75 -32.44 7.66
N ASP A 173 5.86 -33.40 7.86
CA ASP A 173 5.67 -34.50 6.93
C ASP A 173 4.79 -34.05 5.76
N LEU A 174 5.27 -34.24 4.54
CA LEU A 174 4.53 -33.93 3.31
C LEU A 174 3.87 -35.18 2.71
N GLY A 175 4.16 -36.38 3.23
CA GLY A 175 3.64 -37.64 2.72
C GLY A 175 4.19 -38.00 1.34
N GLU A 176 3.33 -38.53 0.47
CA GLU A 176 3.72 -38.92 -0.89
C GLU A 176 3.62 -37.74 -1.88
N ILE A 177 4.68 -37.51 -2.65
CA ILE A 177 4.72 -36.51 -3.72
C ILE A 177 4.89 -37.23 -5.06
N PRO A 178 3.85 -37.30 -5.91
CA PRO A 178 3.96 -37.95 -7.21
C PRO A 178 4.95 -37.25 -8.15
N SER A 179 5.55 -38.02 -9.05
CA SER A 179 6.42 -37.50 -10.11
C SER A 179 5.74 -36.40 -10.94
N GLY A 180 6.50 -35.35 -11.25
CA GLY A 180 6.03 -34.21 -12.04
C GLY A 180 5.14 -33.22 -11.28
N SER A 181 4.84 -33.46 -9.99
CA SER A 181 4.12 -32.50 -9.15
C SER A 181 5.01 -31.28 -8.86
N ILE A 182 4.42 -30.10 -8.85
CA ILE A 182 5.06 -28.90 -8.31
C ILE A 182 4.68 -28.76 -6.85
N VAL A 183 5.67 -28.61 -6.00
CA VAL A 183 5.52 -28.25 -4.58
C VAL A 183 5.78 -26.75 -4.48
N LYS A 184 4.77 -26.00 -4.05
CA LYS A 184 4.91 -24.59 -3.69
C LYS A 184 4.98 -24.45 -2.19
N ILE A 185 5.96 -23.71 -1.71
CA ILE A 185 6.26 -23.50 -0.30
C ILE A 185 6.29 -22.00 -0.05
N SER A 186 5.35 -21.49 0.74
CA SER A 186 5.39 -20.11 1.24
C SER A 186 5.78 -20.13 2.71
N LEU A 187 6.85 -19.45 3.07
CA LEU A 187 7.42 -19.45 4.42
C LEU A 187 7.73 -18.03 4.87
N THR A 188 7.09 -17.57 5.95
CA THR A 188 7.40 -16.29 6.60
C THR A 188 8.21 -16.54 7.86
N LEU A 189 9.44 -16.02 7.88
CA LEU A 189 10.42 -16.30 8.92
C LEU A 189 11.32 -15.09 9.24
N ARG A 190 12.05 -15.15 10.35
CA ARG A 190 13.21 -14.28 10.64
C ARG A 190 14.25 -15.04 11.45
N SER A 191 15.50 -14.58 11.41
CA SER A 191 16.55 -15.03 12.33
C SER A 191 17.05 -13.86 13.18
N PRO A 192 16.57 -13.72 14.43
CA PRO A 192 16.99 -12.65 15.34
C PRO A 192 18.50 -12.61 15.60
N THR A 193 19.21 -13.73 15.43
CA THR A 193 20.67 -13.83 15.56
C THR A 193 21.42 -13.66 14.25
N ARG A 194 20.72 -13.36 13.16
CA ARG A 194 21.23 -13.34 11.79
C ARG A 194 21.93 -14.63 11.38
N THR A 195 21.41 -15.73 11.88
CA THR A 195 21.92 -17.06 11.61
C THR A 195 21.30 -17.56 10.29
N PRO A 196 22.11 -17.93 9.29
CA PRO A 196 21.62 -18.55 8.07
C PRO A 196 20.87 -19.85 8.37
N ALA A 197 19.87 -20.12 7.54
CA ALA A 197 19.13 -21.37 7.57
C ALA A 197 19.03 -21.96 6.16
N ARG A 198 18.56 -23.20 6.07
CA ARG A 198 18.21 -23.86 4.81
C ARG A 198 16.82 -24.45 4.92
N LEU A 199 16.08 -24.35 3.84
CA LEU A 199 14.82 -25.06 3.64
C LEU A 199 15.10 -26.25 2.71
N LEU A 200 14.78 -27.45 3.15
CA LEU A 200 15.12 -28.70 2.46
C LEU A 200 13.87 -29.53 2.22
N ILE A 201 13.77 -30.19 1.07
CA ILE A 201 12.92 -31.36 0.92
C ILE A 201 13.86 -32.58 0.94
N VAL A 202 13.47 -33.59 1.71
CA VAL A 202 14.20 -34.86 1.85
C VAL A 202 13.27 -36.04 1.60
N SER A 203 13.81 -37.10 0.99
CA SER A 203 13.11 -38.37 0.74
C SER A 203 13.48 -39.39 1.81
N ALA A 204 12.54 -40.26 2.15
CA ALA A 204 12.75 -41.44 2.97
C ALA A 204 13.26 -42.60 2.10
N ASP A 205 14.53 -42.58 1.67
CA ASP A 205 15.05 -43.71 0.90
C ASP A 205 15.36 -44.91 1.82
N GLY A 206 14.48 -45.91 1.82
CA GLY A 206 14.77 -47.29 2.22
C GLY A 206 14.77 -47.62 3.71
N ALA A 207 13.62 -47.59 4.40
CA ALA A 207 13.37 -48.41 5.59
C ALA A 207 11.87 -48.63 5.82
N THR A 208 11.50 -49.87 6.12
CA THR A 208 10.13 -50.29 6.46
C THR A 208 9.60 -49.58 7.71
N ALA A 209 8.26 -49.55 7.84
CA ALA A 209 7.43 -48.73 8.73
C ALA A 209 7.67 -48.79 10.26
N SER A 210 8.82 -49.22 10.76
CA SER A 210 9.06 -49.47 12.18
C SER A 210 10.37 -48.89 12.77
N ALA A 211 11.07 -47.98 12.09
CA ALA A 211 12.25 -47.29 12.64
C ALA A 211 12.19 -45.76 12.46
N PRO A 212 12.68 -44.96 13.43
CA PRO A 212 12.81 -43.51 13.25
C PRO A 212 13.78 -43.22 12.11
N LEU A 213 13.23 -42.69 11.01
CA LEU A 213 13.91 -42.26 9.79
C LEU A 213 15.20 -41.48 10.10
N ALA A 214 16.35 -42.05 9.75
CA ALA A 214 17.60 -41.29 9.63
C ALA A 214 17.49 -40.40 8.39
N LEU A 215 17.06 -39.16 8.55
CA LEU A 215 16.93 -38.21 7.45
C LEU A 215 18.32 -37.77 6.98
N ASP A 216 18.61 -37.94 5.69
CA ASP A 216 19.83 -37.42 5.10
C ASP A 216 19.68 -35.91 4.80
N LEU A 217 19.92 -35.08 5.82
CA LEU A 217 19.96 -33.62 5.67
C LEU A 217 21.18 -33.12 4.86
N LYS A 218 22.13 -34.01 4.50
CA LYS A 218 23.31 -33.67 3.71
C LYS A 218 23.03 -33.76 2.21
N ASN A 219 22.18 -34.70 1.79
CA ASN A 219 21.81 -34.90 0.39
C ASN A 219 20.29 -34.71 0.18
N PRO A 220 19.79 -33.47 0.31
CA PRO A 220 18.38 -33.21 0.08
C PRO A 220 18.00 -33.36 -1.40
N VAL A 221 16.76 -33.78 -1.67
CA VAL A 221 16.22 -33.82 -3.04
C VAL A 221 15.98 -32.42 -3.59
N TRP A 222 15.78 -31.44 -2.70
CA TRP A 222 15.72 -30.02 -3.03
C TRP A 222 16.17 -29.17 -1.84
N GLN A 223 16.81 -28.04 -2.12
CA GLN A 223 17.19 -27.10 -1.08
C GLN A 223 17.09 -25.64 -1.54
N GLN A 224 16.77 -24.77 -0.59
CA GLN A 224 16.79 -23.32 -0.73
C GLN A 224 17.54 -22.71 0.45
N ALA A 225 18.52 -21.84 0.15
CA ALA A 225 19.20 -21.07 1.17
C ALA A 225 18.29 -19.97 1.72
N VAL A 226 18.31 -19.79 3.05
CA VAL A 226 17.55 -18.77 3.77
C VAL A 226 18.54 -17.80 4.39
N LYS A 227 18.47 -16.53 3.97
CA LYS A 227 19.31 -15.49 4.55
C LYS A 227 18.94 -15.31 6.02
N GLY A 228 19.94 -15.25 6.89
CA GLY A 228 19.76 -14.94 8.31
C GLY A 228 19.41 -13.47 8.51
N GLU A 229 18.23 -13.04 8.10
CA GLU A 229 17.77 -11.65 8.29
C GLU A 229 17.11 -11.49 9.66
N SER A 230 17.42 -10.39 10.35
CA SER A 230 16.80 -10.11 11.65
C SER A 230 15.35 -9.62 11.52
N GLY A 231 14.98 -9.09 10.36
CA GLY A 231 13.59 -8.73 10.04
C GLY A 231 12.82 -9.91 9.46
N TRP A 232 11.49 -9.82 9.50
CA TRP A 232 10.60 -10.77 8.81
C TRP A 232 10.85 -10.74 7.30
N GLN A 233 11.00 -11.91 6.72
CA GLN A 233 11.05 -12.15 5.29
C GLN A 233 10.05 -13.25 4.92
N THR A 234 9.47 -13.17 3.74
CA THR A 234 8.65 -14.22 3.15
C THR A 234 9.40 -14.81 1.97
N LEU A 235 9.48 -16.13 1.93
CA LEU A 235 10.09 -16.90 0.85
C LEU A 235 9.01 -17.71 0.15
N ASP A 236 8.86 -17.50 -1.15
CA ASP A 236 8.00 -18.30 -2.00
C ASP A 236 8.88 -19.15 -2.92
N CYS A 237 8.84 -20.46 -2.69
CA CYS A 237 9.68 -21.43 -3.39
C CYS A 237 8.80 -22.37 -4.21
N ASN A 238 9.22 -22.66 -5.43
CA ASN A 238 8.59 -23.64 -6.30
C ASN A 238 9.60 -24.71 -6.66
N TRP A 239 9.26 -25.98 -6.45
CA TRP A 239 10.08 -27.12 -6.83
C TRP A 239 9.25 -28.14 -7.58
N GLN A 240 9.71 -28.58 -8.76
CA GLN A 240 9.07 -29.67 -9.50
C GLN A 240 9.76 -30.98 -9.18
N SER A 241 8.99 -31.96 -8.70
CA SER A 241 9.51 -33.28 -8.36
C SER A 241 9.93 -34.04 -9.63
N PRO A 242 11.20 -34.44 -9.78
CA PRO A 242 11.67 -35.17 -10.96
C PRO A 242 11.24 -36.64 -10.96
N ALA A 243 10.86 -37.18 -9.79
CA ALA A 243 10.41 -38.55 -9.59
C ALA A 243 9.35 -38.60 -8.47
N SER A 244 8.69 -39.74 -8.29
CA SER A 244 7.78 -39.91 -7.14
C SER A 244 8.59 -40.08 -5.85
N LEU A 245 8.22 -39.34 -4.81
CA LEU A 245 8.84 -39.44 -3.48
C LEU A 245 7.85 -40.05 -2.49
N ALA A 246 8.28 -41.07 -1.76
CA ALA A 246 7.54 -41.63 -0.64
C ALA A 246 8.06 -41.01 0.67
N GLY A 247 7.15 -40.61 1.57
CA GLY A 247 7.51 -40.05 2.88
C GLY A 247 8.36 -38.79 2.81
N ALA A 248 8.07 -37.90 1.86
CA ALA A 248 8.77 -36.64 1.70
C ALA A 248 8.57 -35.76 2.93
N ARG A 249 9.61 -35.07 3.37
CA ARG A 249 9.54 -34.11 4.48
C ARG A 249 10.14 -32.77 4.10
N LEU A 250 9.51 -31.71 4.59
CA LEU A 250 10.07 -30.36 4.53
C LEU A 250 10.81 -30.08 5.84
N ALA A 251 12.11 -29.81 5.75
CA ALA A 251 12.97 -29.51 6.90
C ALA A 251 13.49 -28.07 6.83
N LEU A 252 13.36 -27.36 7.94
CA LEU A 252 13.97 -26.06 8.18
C LEU A 252 15.17 -26.24 9.11
N VAL A 253 16.37 -26.01 8.57
CA VAL A 253 17.65 -26.32 9.23
C VAL A 253 18.40 -25.04 9.54
N LEU A 254 18.72 -24.84 10.81
CA LEU A 254 19.62 -23.78 11.24
C LEU A 254 21.07 -24.25 11.07
N GLU A 255 21.88 -23.52 10.31
CA GLU A 255 23.22 -24.01 9.93
C GLU A 255 24.22 -24.02 11.09
N ARG A 256 24.03 -23.15 12.07
CA ARG A 256 24.90 -22.97 13.25
C ARG A 256 24.08 -22.49 14.45
N PRO A 257 24.62 -22.47 15.69
CA PRO A 257 23.90 -21.97 16.85
C PRO A 257 23.29 -20.57 16.63
N GLY A 258 22.07 -20.36 17.14
CA GLY A 258 21.30 -19.14 16.90
C GLY A 258 19.79 -19.32 17.09
N THR A 259 19.02 -18.41 16.51
CA THR A 259 17.57 -18.34 16.64
C THR A 259 16.90 -18.27 15.27
N LEU A 260 15.76 -18.93 15.14
CA LEU A 260 14.88 -18.85 13.98
C LEU A 260 13.42 -18.78 14.43
N ASP A 261 12.70 -17.81 13.90
CA ASP A 261 11.28 -17.62 14.15
C ASP A 261 10.50 -17.88 12.86
N VAL A 262 9.38 -18.58 12.96
CA VAL A 262 8.47 -18.87 11.83
C VAL A 262 7.06 -18.47 12.21
N SER A 263 6.46 -17.55 11.45
CA SER A 263 5.11 -17.02 11.69
C SER A 263 4.07 -17.50 10.69
N ALA A 264 4.50 -18.02 9.54
CA ALA A 264 3.60 -18.69 8.59
C ALA A 264 4.38 -19.72 7.76
N LEU A 265 3.75 -20.86 7.48
CA LEU A 265 4.22 -21.85 6.51
C LEU A 265 3.00 -22.46 5.82
N THR A 266 2.96 -22.41 4.49
CA THR A 266 2.01 -23.16 3.67
C THR A 266 2.75 -23.97 2.63
N VAL A 267 2.32 -25.21 2.42
CA VAL A 267 2.84 -26.12 1.39
C VAL A 267 1.67 -26.66 0.60
N GLU A 268 1.71 -26.50 -0.71
CA GLU A 268 0.70 -27.01 -1.63
C GLU A 268 1.37 -27.75 -2.79
N THR A 269 0.63 -28.69 -3.40
CA THR A 269 1.07 -29.37 -4.62
C THR A 269 0.15 -29.13 -5.79
N ILE A 270 0.73 -28.97 -6.96
CA ILE A 270 0.03 -28.85 -8.24
C ILE A 270 0.43 -30.05 -9.11
N ARG A 271 -0.54 -30.85 -9.54
CA ARG A 271 -0.30 -31.99 -10.44
C ARG A 271 -0.56 -31.57 -11.88
N ILE A 272 0.51 -31.38 -12.67
CA ILE A 272 0.42 -30.92 -14.07
C ILE A 272 -0.50 -31.83 -14.91
N GLY A 273 -0.38 -33.15 -14.78
CA GLY A 273 -1.23 -34.09 -15.54
C GLY A 273 -2.71 -33.99 -15.18
N HIS A 274 -3.03 -33.71 -13.91
CA HIS A 274 -4.42 -33.48 -13.50
C HIS A 274 -4.94 -32.16 -14.06
N LEU A 275 -4.13 -31.11 -14.01
CA LEU A 275 -4.46 -29.80 -14.57
C LEU A 275 -4.67 -29.86 -16.10
N GLN A 276 -3.81 -30.58 -16.82
CA GLN A 276 -3.99 -30.86 -18.26
C GLN A 276 -5.32 -31.57 -18.52
N LYS A 277 -5.64 -32.60 -17.72
CA LYS A 277 -6.91 -33.32 -17.82
C LYS A 277 -8.11 -32.41 -17.57
N LEU A 278 -8.07 -31.56 -16.53
CA LEU A 278 -9.14 -30.58 -16.26
C LEU A 278 -9.36 -29.64 -17.46
N LEU A 279 -8.28 -29.13 -18.06
CA LEU A 279 -8.36 -28.27 -19.25
C LEU A 279 -8.87 -28.99 -20.51
N GLU A 280 -8.69 -30.30 -20.58
CA GLU A 280 -9.14 -31.13 -21.70
C GLU A 280 -10.60 -31.59 -21.56
N THR A 281 -11.02 -31.94 -20.34
CA THR A 281 -12.29 -32.65 -20.11
C THR A 281 -13.37 -31.82 -19.44
N ASP A 282 -13.03 -30.74 -18.73
CA ASP A 282 -14.01 -29.89 -18.05
C ASP A 282 -14.42 -28.71 -18.97
N PRO A 283 -15.70 -28.65 -19.39
CA PRO A 283 -16.20 -27.54 -20.20
C PRO A 283 -15.97 -26.16 -19.58
N ALA A 284 -15.97 -26.05 -18.25
CA ALA A 284 -15.77 -24.79 -17.53
C ALA A 284 -14.35 -24.21 -17.73
N PHE A 285 -13.36 -25.04 -18.04
CA PHE A 285 -11.97 -24.63 -18.24
C PHE A 285 -11.49 -24.70 -19.69
N SER A 286 -12.32 -25.18 -20.61
CA SER A 286 -12.00 -25.33 -22.03
C SER A 286 -11.54 -24.03 -22.71
N ALA A 287 -12.10 -22.88 -22.30
CA ALA A 287 -11.70 -21.55 -22.79
C ALA A 287 -10.26 -21.20 -22.39
N LEU A 288 -9.83 -21.58 -21.18
CA LEU A 288 -8.47 -21.31 -20.67
C LEU A 288 -7.39 -22.10 -21.44
N ARG A 289 -7.76 -23.25 -22.01
CA ARG A 289 -6.86 -24.06 -22.85
C ARG A 289 -6.49 -23.35 -24.15
N SER A 290 -7.46 -22.68 -24.77
CA SER A 290 -7.34 -22.08 -26.10
C SER A 290 -7.21 -20.55 -26.06
N GLN A 291 -7.10 -19.97 -24.87
CA GLN A 291 -6.97 -18.53 -24.67
C GLN A 291 -5.80 -17.98 -25.50
N PRO A 292 -6.06 -17.08 -26.47
CA PRO A 292 -5.04 -16.58 -27.39
C PRO A 292 -4.09 -15.56 -26.73
N ASN A 293 -4.51 -14.98 -25.61
CA ASN A 293 -3.79 -13.95 -24.88
C ASN A 293 -4.20 -13.94 -23.41
N ALA A 294 -3.24 -14.00 -22.49
CA ALA A 294 -3.47 -14.08 -21.04
C ALA A 294 -3.80 -12.74 -20.37
N LEU A 295 -3.64 -11.62 -21.09
CA LEU A 295 -3.91 -10.27 -20.59
C LEU A 295 -5.38 -9.89 -20.80
N HIS A 296 -5.95 -9.06 -19.93
CA HIS A 296 -7.29 -8.49 -20.13
C HIS A 296 -7.24 -7.19 -20.94
N HIS A 297 -6.24 -6.34 -20.67
CA HIS A 297 -6.04 -5.07 -21.34
C HIS A 297 -4.86 -5.14 -22.31
N THR A 298 -5.17 -5.28 -23.60
CA THR A 298 -4.14 -5.38 -24.63
C THR A 298 -4.06 -4.16 -25.54
N ARG A 299 -5.06 -3.28 -25.42
CA ARG A 299 -5.30 -2.06 -26.19
C ARG A 299 -5.69 -0.94 -25.22
N PHE A 300 -5.44 0.33 -25.60
CA PHE A 300 -5.49 1.45 -24.64
C PHE A 300 -6.38 2.63 -25.10
N PRO A 301 -7.68 2.42 -25.35
CA PRO A 301 -8.56 3.45 -25.89
C PRO A 301 -8.81 4.61 -24.93
N LEU A 302 -8.55 4.45 -23.63
CA LEU A 302 -8.80 5.44 -22.57
C LEU A 302 -7.56 5.78 -21.73
N GLY A 303 -6.37 5.38 -22.18
CA GLY A 303 -5.12 5.56 -21.46
C GLY A 303 -4.77 4.36 -20.59
N LEU A 304 -4.18 4.62 -19.43
CA LEU A 304 -3.73 3.58 -18.50
C LEU A 304 -4.93 2.94 -17.78
N PRO A 305 -5.22 1.64 -17.99
CA PRO A 305 -6.39 0.99 -17.40
C PRO A 305 -6.16 0.61 -15.93
N THR A 306 -7.22 0.15 -15.26
CA THR A 306 -7.10 -0.43 -13.89
C THR A 306 -6.12 -1.61 -13.89
N GLY A 307 -5.38 -1.78 -12.78
CA GLY A 307 -4.35 -2.81 -12.65
C GLY A 307 -2.97 -2.41 -13.15
N TRP A 308 -2.86 -1.33 -13.94
CA TRP A 308 -1.58 -0.73 -14.33
C TRP A 308 -1.16 0.38 -13.36
N THR A 309 0.14 0.48 -13.08
CA THR A 309 0.67 1.46 -12.13
C THR A 309 1.96 2.12 -12.60
N TYR A 310 2.25 3.29 -12.02
CA TYR A 310 3.53 3.96 -12.17
C TYR A 310 4.55 3.34 -11.21
N GLY A 311 5.81 3.28 -11.63
CA GLY A 311 6.91 2.87 -10.79
C GLY A 311 7.00 3.72 -9.51
N PRO A 312 7.36 3.14 -8.35
CA PRO A 312 7.53 3.88 -7.11
C PRO A 312 8.50 5.05 -7.29
N GLY A 313 8.04 6.26 -6.99
CA GLY A 313 8.83 7.48 -7.10
C GLY A 313 8.76 8.18 -8.47
N VAL A 314 8.12 7.61 -9.48
CA VAL A 314 7.82 8.33 -10.73
C VAL A 314 6.64 9.28 -10.49
N ALA A 315 6.86 10.57 -10.73
CA ALA A 315 5.78 11.54 -10.63
C ALA A 315 4.92 11.55 -11.90
N ASP A 316 3.68 11.08 -11.77
CA ASP A 316 2.72 11.01 -12.85
C ASP A 316 2.30 12.41 -13.35
N GLY A 317 2.34 12.58 -14.68
CA GLY A 317 2.07 13.85 -15.37
C GLY A 317 3.26 14.82 -15.41
N GLU A 318 4.39 14.47 -14.80
CA GLU A 318 5.57 15.34 -14.74
C GLU A 318 6.85 14.63 -15.14
N ASP A 319 7.21 13.56 -14.43
CA ASP A 319 8.35 12.70 -14.78
C ASP A 319 7.97 11.81 -15.96
N MET A 320 6.70 11.36 -15.98
CA MET A 320 6.14 10.56 -17.06
C MET A 320 4.65 10.87 -17.25
N THR A 321 4.24 11.15 -18.49
CA THR A 321 2.84 11.30 -18.91
C THR A 321 2.42 10.09 -19.73
N VAL A 322 1.22 9.57 -19.46
CA VAL A 322 0.68 8.36 -20.08
C VAL A 322 -0.77 8.59 -20.45
N GLU A 323 -1.09 8.55 -21.75
CA GLU A 323 -2.40 8.89 -22.28
C GLU A 323 -2.75 8.09 -23.54
N ALA A 324 -4.04 7.96 -23.86
CA ALA A 324 -4.45 7.44 -25.16
C ALA A 324 -4.18 8.47 -26.25
N ASP A 325 -3.69 8.03 -27.41
CA ASP A 325 -3.54 8.85 -28.61
C ASP A 325 -4.36 8.28 -29.78
N PRO A 326 -5.59 8.79 -29.98
CA PRO A 326 -6.43 8.41 -31.12
C PRO A 326 -5.89 8.85 -32.48
N ALA A 327 -4.99 9.85 -32.53
CA ALA A 327 -4.39 10.32 -33.76
C ALA A 327 -3.28 9.37 -34.28
N THR A 328 -2.76 8.51 -33.40
CA THR A 328 -1.75 7.51 -33.71
C THR A 328 -2.28 6.10 -33.41
N PRO A 329 -3.22 5.54 -34.20
CA PRO A 329 -3.69 4.19 -33.96
C PRO A 329 -2.55 3.18 -34.12
N GLY A 330 -2.52 2.19 -33.23
CA GLY A 330 -1.53 1.12 -33.28
C GLY A 330 -1.90 -0.02 -34.23
N PRO A 331 -1.05 -1.04 -34.39
CA PRO A 331 -1.30 -2.18 -35.26
C PRO A 331 -2.56 -2.99 -34.91
N SER A 332 -3.11 -2.85 -33.69
CA SER A 332 -4.38 -3.43 -33.28
C SER A 332 -5.61 -2.70 -33.86
N GLY A 333 -5.41 -1.49 -34.40
CA GLY A 333 -6.46 -0.59 -34.88
C GLY A 333 -7.09 0.29 -33.78
N ALA A 334 -6.74 0.10 -32.51
CA ALA A 334 -7.18 0.95 -31.41
C ALA A 334 -6.27 2.19 -31.24
N PRO A 335 -6.74 3.23 -30.53
CA PRO A 335 -5.85 4.27 -30.02
C PRO A 335 -4.68 3.65 -29.25
N SER A 336 -3.45 4.10 -29.53
CA SER A 336 -2.27 3.60 -28.83
C SER A 336 -2.04 4.33 -27.51
N LEU A 337 -1.26 3.74 -26.61
CA LEU A 337 -0.85 4.38 -25.37
C LEU A 337 0.43 5.17 -25.61
N LYS A 338 0.32 6.50 -25.55
CA LYS A 338 1.44 7.41 -25.63
C LYS A 338 2.09 7.55 -24.26
N ILE A 339 3.41 7.36 -24.21
CA ILE A 339 4.25 7.48 -23.02
C ILE A 339 5.33 8.52 -23.32
N VAL A 340 5.41 9.56 -22.50
CA VAL A 340 6.40 10.63 -22.62
C VAL A 340 7.09 10.82 -21.29
N THR A 341 8.42 10.78 -21.27
CA THR A 341 9.20 11.10 -20.06
C THR A 341 9.77 12.51 -20.12
N ALA A 342 9.97 13.13 -18.95
CA ALA A 342 10.56 14.47 -18.89
C ALA A 342 11.98 14.49 -19.49
N PRO A 343 12.35 15.57 -20.22
CA PRO A 343 13.63 15.65 -20.92
C PRO A 343 14.83 15.76 -19.97
N ASP A 344 14.61 16.17 -18.72
CA ASP A 344 15.60 16.32 -17.66
C ASP A 344 15.85 15.02 -16.86
N LEU A 345 15.08 13.95 -17.10
CA LEU A 345 15.30 12.68 -16.43
C LEU A 345 16.59 12.01 -16.91
N THR A 346 17.42 11.62 -15.94
CA THR A 346 18.67 10.89 -16.18
C THR A 346 18.55 9.38 -15.96
N ALA A 347 17.37 8.89 -15.58
CA ALA A 347 17.09 7.48 -15.31
C ALA A 347 15.71 7.09 -15.85
N GLU A 348 15.57 5.84 -16.30
CA GLU A 348 14.33 5.31 -16.87
C GLU A 348 13.16 5.43 -15.88
N ALA A 349 12.03 5.97 -16.34
CA ALA A 349 10.77 5.94 -15.62
C ALA A 349 10.03 4.64 -15.96
N ALA A 350 9.42 4.00 -14.96
CA ALA A 350 8.79 2.69 -15.12
C ALA A 350 7.26 2.75 -15.07
N LEU A 351 6.62 1.89 -15.89
CA LEU A 351 5.24 1.44 -15.78
C LEU A 351 5.23 -0.05 -15.46
N PHE A 352 4.28 -0.45 -14.63
CA PHE A 352 3.98 -1.85 -14.35
C PHE A 352 2.61 -2.18 -14.94
N GLY A 353 2.59 -3.25 -15.74
CA GLY A 353 1.39 -3.77 -16.37
C GLY A 353 0.44 -4.42 -15.37
N GLU A 354 -0.76 -4.75 -15.86
CA GLU A 354 -1.68 -5.58 -15.12
C GLU A 354 -1.03 -6.92 -14.70
N HIS A 355 -1.52 -7.44 -13.58
CA HIS A 355 -1.11 -8.74 -13.08
C HIS A 355 -1.92 -9.82 -13.77
N PHE A 356 -1.24 -10.86 -14.24
CA PHE A 356 -1.86 -12.00 -14.91
C PHE A 356 -1.28 -13.32 -14.42
N VAL A 357 -2.00 -14.40 -14.66
CA VAL A 357 -1.59 -15.75 -14.28
C VAL A 357 -1.60 -16.67 -15.51
N LEU A 358 -0.69 -17.63 -15.55
CA LEU A 358 -0.46 -18.48 -16.71
C LEU A 358 -0.87 -19.92 -16.44
N VAL A 359 -2.07 -20.27 -16.92
CA VAL A 359 -2.65 -21.62 -16.77
C VAL A 359 -1.73 -22.70 -17.31
N ARG A 360 -1.15 -22.49 -18.49
CA ARG A 360 -0.27 -23.44 -19.17
C ARG A 360 1.20 -23.26 -18.79
N PHE A 361 1.51 -22.95 -17.53
CA PHE A 361 2.87 -22.60 -17.06
C PHE A 361 3.96 -23.64 -17.41
N TRP A 362 3.60 -24.91 -17.67
CA TRP A 362 4.51 -25.95 -18.16
C TRP A 362 4.99 -25.74 -19.61
N LEU A 363 4.50 -24.73 -20.33
CA LEU A 363 5.01 -24.30 -21.63
C LEU A 363 5.89 -23.04 -21.49
N ARG A 364 6.78 -22.81 -22.46
CA ARG A 364 7.44 -21.50 -22.62
C ARG A 364 6.44 -20.51 -23.20
N HIS A 365 6.47 -19.27 -22.71
CA HIS A 365 5.60 -18.18 -23.16
C HIS A 365 6.39 -17.07 -23.83
N ALA A 366 5.73 -16.32 -24.69
CA ALA A 366 6.21 -15.07 -25.23
C ALA A 366 5.33 -13.93 -24.72
N ALA A 367 5.95 -12.88 -24.18
CA ALA A 367 5.30 -11.59 -23.94
C ALA A 367 5.74 -10.63 -25.04
N SER A 368 4.79 -10.01 -25.75
CA SER A 368 5.08 -9.17 -26.90
C SER A 368 4.22 -7.92 -26.93
N LEU A 369 4.74 -6.83 -27.50
CA LEU A 369 4.03 -5.58 -27.68
C LEU A 369 4.54 -4.85 -28.93
N SER A 370 3.70 -4.04 -29.54
CA SER A 370 4.09 -3.15 -30.63
C SER A 370 4.52 -1.81 -30.05
N ILE A 371 5.62 -1.24 -30.54
CA ILE A 371 6.17 0.03 -30.08
C ILE A 371 6.62 0.89 -31.26
N LYS A 372 6.47 2.22 -31.14
CA LYS A 372 6.94 3.23 -32.11
C LYS A 372 7.42 4.47 -31.35
N GLY A 373 8.34 5.25 -31.93
CA GLY A 373 8.70 6.58 -31.43
C GLY A 373 10.21 6.78 -31.32
N ARG A 374 10.62 7.65 -30.39
CA ARG A 374 12.02 7.97 -30.07
C ARG A 374 12.26 7.73 -28.60
N ALA A 375 12.63 6.50 -28.26
CA ALA A 375 12.87 6.09 -26.90
C ALA A 375 13.97 5.06 -26.78
N THR A 376 14.60 5.03 -25.61
CA THR A 376 15.46 3.93 -25.18
C THR A 376 14.93 3.40 -23.87
N GLY A 377 15.06 2.10 -23.63
CA GLY A 377 14.50 1.53 -22.42
C GLY A 377 14.68 0.04 -22.30
N THR A 378 13.90 -0.53 -21.38
CA THR A 378 13.91 -1.94 -21.02
C THR A 378 12.49 -2.44 -20.83
N ILE A 379 12.19 -3.62 -21.37
CA ILE A 379 10.98 -4.39 -21.05
C ILE A 379 11.36 -5.63 -20.24
N LYS A 380 10.55 -5.99 -19.24
CA LYS A 380 10.82 -7.12 -18.33
C LYS A 380 9.54 -7.90 -18.04
N ILE A 381 9.69 -9.21 -17.86
CA ILE A 381 8.67 -10.04 -17.21
C ILE A 381 9.13 -10.33 -15.79
N VAL A 382 8.27 -10.02 -14.84
CA VAL A 382 8.55 -10.06 -13.40
C VAL A 382 7.47 -10.87 -12.69
N SER A 383 7.83 -11.54 -11.60
CA SER A 383 6.92 -12.20 -10.67
C SER A 383 7.46 -12.04 -9.24
N GLY A 384 6.72 -11.33 -8.38
CA GLY A 384 7.25 -10.90 -7.08
C GLY A 384 8.50 -10.04 -7.24
N PHE A 385 9.61 -10.47 -6.63
CA PHE A 385 10.92 -9.80 -6.76
C PHE A 385 11.80 -10.40 -7.87
N ASP A 386 11.35 -11.44 -8.54
CA ASP A 386 12.13 -12.17 -9.52
C ASP A 386 11.91 -11.66 -10.94
N ARG A 387 13.02 -11.38 -11.63
CA ARG A 387 13.03 -11.02 -13.04
C ARG A 387 13.22 -12.28 -13.87
N LEU A 388 12.19 -12.67 -14.63
CA LEU A 388 12.18 -13.89 -15.45
C LEU A 388 12.77 -13.68 -16.84
N ALA A 389 12.56 -12.49 -17.42
CA ALA A 389 13.12 -12.12 -18.71
C ALA A 389 13.31 -10.60 -18.80
N GLU A 390 14.25 -10.17 -19.65
CA GLU A 390 14.58 -8.76 -19.87
C GLU A 390 15.08 -8.56 -21.31
N GLN A 391 14.68 -7.44 -21.92
CA GLN A 391 15.19 -6.99 -23.21
C GLN A 391 15.32 -5.47 -23.18
N LYS A 392 16.50 -4.97 -23.54
CA LYS A 392 16.72 -3.55 -23.81
C LYS A 392 16.28 -3.22 -25.23
N PHE A 393 15.81 -2.00 -25.44
CA PHE A 393 15.41 -1.51 -26.76
C PHE A 393 15.88 -0.08 -26.98
N THR A 394 16.04 0.26 -28.26
CA THR A 394 16.16 1.63 -28.75
C THR A 394 15.33 1.72 -30.02
N ILE A 395 14.48 2.74 -30.10
CA ILE A 395 13.60 3.00 -31.24
C ILE A 395 13.79 4.44 -31.70
N ALA A 396 13.75 4.64 -33.01
CA ALA A 396 13.80 5.95 -33.65
C ALA A 396 12.55 6.17 -34.52
N ASP A 397 12.18 7.43 -34.77
CA ASP A 397 10.94 7.76 -35.50
C ASP A 397 10.84 7.08 -36.87
N ALA A 398 11.98 6.90 -37.55
CA ALA A 398 12.09 6.27 -38.87
C ALA A 398 11.78 4.76 -38.85
N ASP A 399 11.76 4.12 -37.67
CA ASP A 399 11.53 2.69 -37.53
C ASP A 399 10.06 2.27 -37.76
N GLY A 400 9.13 3.21 -37.64
CA GLY A 400 7.70 2.90 -37.61
C GLY A 400 7.33 1.99 -36.42
N TRP A 401 6.30 1.17 -36.60
CA TRP A 401 5.88 0.20 -35.58
C TRP A 401 6.77 -1.05 -35.60
N LYS A 402 7.38 -1.36 -34.45
CA LYS A 402 8.19 -2.56 -34.22
C LYS A 402 7.52 -3.47 -33.21
N ARG A 403 7.61 -4.78 -33.42
CA ARG A 403 7.16 -5.79 -32.45
C ARG A 403 8.32 -6.20 -31.54
N LEU A 404 8.24 -5.90 -30.25
CA LEU A 404 9.15 -6.44 -29.23
C LEU A 404 8.58 -7.74 -28.68
N ALA A 405 9.45 -8.70 -28.33
CA ALA A 405 9.03 -10.00 -27.80
C ALA A 405 10.08 -10.60 -26.83
N LEU A 406 9.62 -11.04 -25.67
CA LEU A 406 10.38 -11.68 -24.60
C LEU A 406 9.91 -13.12 -24.42
N ASP A 407 10.79 -14.09 -24.63
CA ASP A 407 10.48 -15.49 -24.29
C ASP A 407 10.86 -15.77 -22.83
N PHE A 408 9.94 -16.36 -22.06
CA PHE A 408 10.14 -16.70 -20.66
C PHE A 408 9.49 -18.02 -20.27
N LYS A 409 9.90 -18.57 -19.13
CA LYS A 409 9.37 -19.81 -18.58
C LYS A 409 8.64 -19.51 -17.26
N PRO A 410 7.31 -19.65 -17.21
CA PRO A 410 6.56 -19.48 -15.96
C PRO A 410 6.92 -20.58 -14.96
N ARG A 411 6.74 -20.30 -13.67
CA ARG A 411 7.17 -21.17 -12.57
C ARG A 411 6.05 -22.06 -12.03
N ALA A 412 4.90 -21.47 -11.74
CA ALA A 412 3.76 -22.16 -11.15
C ALA A 412 2.42 -21.53 -11.57
N LEU A 413 1.32 -22.25 -11.30
CA LEU A 413 -0.05 -21.82 -11.56
C LEU A 413 -0.50 -20.68 -10.65
N THR A 414 0.00 -20.61 -9.42
CA THR A 414 -0.43 -19.60 -8.42
C THR A 414 0.55 -18.42 -8.34
N ASP A 415 1.48 -18.31 -9.28
CA ASP A 415 2.37 -17.17 -9.39
C ASP A 415 1.69 -16.10 -10.27
N GLU A 416 1.75 -14.86 -9.81
CA GLU A 416 1.34 -13.70 -10.59
C GLU A 416 2.54 -13.13 -11.34
N TYR A 417 2.29 -12.66 -12.55
CA TYR A 417 3.29 -12.07 -13.44
C TYR A 417 2.80 -10.72 -13.92
N PHE A 418 3.73 -9.83 -14.24
CA PHE A 418 3.42 -8.56 -14.90
C PHE A 418 4.54 -8.18 -15.88
N LEU A 419 4.18 -7.34 -16.85
CA LEU A 419 5.13 -6.70 -17.76
C LEU A 419 5.57 -5.36 -17.18
N GLN A 420 6.86 -5.17 -16.95
CA GLN A 420 7.42 -3.86 -16.65
C GLN A 420 7.95 -3.23 -17.95
N ILE A 421 7.60 -1.96 -18.17
CA ILE A 421 8.15 -1.12 -19.24
C ILE A 421 8.88 0.03 -18.58
N SER A 422 10.15 0.23 -18.89
CA SER A 422 10.94 1.36 -18.38
C SER A 422 11.59 2.06 -19.55
N LEU A 423 11.47 3.39 -19.65
CA LEU A 423 11.99 4.12 -20.81
C LEU A 423 12.40 5.55 -20.48
N LEU A 424 13.17 6.13 -21.41
CA LEU A 424 13.43 7.55 -21.58
C LEU A 424 13.06 7.93 -23.02
N GLY A 425 12.43 9.10 -23.17
CA GLY A 425 11.99 9.65 -24.45
C GLY A 425 10.47 9.58 -24.63
N GLU A 426 10.05 9.41 -25.88
CA GLU A 426 8.64 9.38 -26.29
C GLU A 426 8.38 8.09 -27.08
N ALA A 427 7.37 7.32 -26.65
CA ALA A 427 6.98 6.09 -27.31
C ALA A 427 5.46 5.89 -27.30
N TRP A 428 4.95 5.21 -28.32
CA TRP A 428 3.60 4.69 -28.37
C TRP A 428 3.66 3.17 -28.25
N ILE A 429 2.81 2.58 -27.42
CA ILE A 429 2.66 1.12 -27.30
C ILE A 429 1.25 0.67 -27.66
N ASP A 430 1.14 -0.53 -28.23
CA ASP A 430 -0.14 -1.13 -28.60
C ASP A 430 -0.06 -2.67 -28.72
N GLY A 431 -1.21 -3.33 -28.65
CA GLY A 431 -1.42 -4.73 -28.99
C GLY A 431 -0.60 -5.70 -28.14
N LEU A 432 -0.68 -5.62 -26.81
CA LEU A 432 0.07 -6.52 -25.95
C LEU A 432 -0.40 -7.96 -26.10
N ARG A 433 0.51 -8.92 -25.97
CA ARG A 433 0.16 -10.34 -25.95
C ARG A 433 1.07 -11.15 -25.06
N VAL A 434 0.47 -11.99 -24.23
CA VAL A 434 1.16 -13.07 -23.51
C VAL A 434 0.50 -14.40 -23.85
N THR A 435 1.27 -15.33 -24.42
CA THR A 435 0.77 -16.63 -24.88
C THR A 435 1.89 -17.68 -24.86
N PRO A 436 1.57 -18.99 -24.81
CA PRO A 436 2.54 -20.03 -25.11
C PRO A 436 3.18 -19.89 -26.50
N THR A 437 4.43 -20.36 -26.59
CA THR A 437 5.25 -20.40 -27.82
C THR A 437 5.05 -21.68 -28.63
N ASP A 438 3.94 -22.38 -28.41
CA ASP A 438 3.58 -23.63 -29.08
C ASP A 438 3.02 -23.42 -30.50
N THR A 439 2.91 -22.16 -30.96
CA THR A 439 2.45 -21.79 -32.30
C THR A 439 3.40 -20.79 -32.96
N ALA A 440 3.54 -20.86 -34.29
CA ALA A 440 4.44 -19.99 -35.06
C ALA A 440 4.04 -18.50 -35.00
N SER A 441 2.76 -18.19 -34.80
CA SER A 441 2.20 -16.84 -34.66
C SER A 441 2.12 -16.35 -33.22
N ALA A 442 2.76 -17.02 -32.26
CA ALA A 442 2.71 -16.64 -30.84
C ALA A 442 3.17 -15.19 -30.57
N ARG A 443 4.00 -14.63 -31.46
CA ARG A 443 4.54 -13.27 -31.35
C ARG A 443 3.67 -12.21 -32.03
N ASP A 444 2.75 -12.62 -32.91
CA ASP A 444 1.80 -11.71 -33.56
C ASP A 444 0.74 -11.26 -32.56
N TYR A 445 0.13 -10.10 -32.77
CA TYR A 445 -0.95 -9.65 -31.91
C TYR A 445 -2.21 -10.52 -32.08
N ALA A 446 -2.88 -10.81 -30.97
CA ALA A 446 -4.22 -11.37 -30.93
C ALA A 446 -4.96 -10.83 -29.70
N ALA A 447 -6.21 -10.42 -29.89
CA ALA A 447 -7.07 -9.99 -28.78
C ALA A 447 -7.35 -11.19 -27.84
N PRO A 448 -7.55 -10.95 -26.53
CA PRO A 448 -7.82 -12.00 -25.56
C PRO A 448 -9.21 -12.62 -25.71
N ALA A 449 -10.16 -11.82 -26.22
CA ALA A 449 -11.54 -12.20 -26.42
C ALA A 449 -12.15 -11.40 -27.59
N PRO A 450 -13.37 -11.75 -28.06
CA PRO A 450 -14.08 -10.96 -29.06
C PRO A 450 -14.34 -9.51 -28.66
N VAL A 451 -14.35 -9.23 -27.35
CA VAL A 451 -14.58 -7.91 -26.75
C VAL A 451 -13.54 -7.64 -25.67
N GLU A 452 -12.99 -6.43 -25.66
CA GLU A 452 -12.26 -5.84 -24.55
C GLU A 452 -13.01 -4.60 -24.05
N ILE A 453 -13.13 -4.47 -22.73
CA ILE A 453 -13.69 -3.30 -22.05
C ILE A 453 -12.53 -2.53 -21.42
N ALA A 454 -12.60 -1.21 -21.48
CA ALA A 454 -11.73 -0.33 -20.71
C ALA A 454 -12.57 0.69 -19.96
N LEU A 455 -12.28 0.84 -18.66
CA LEU A 455 -12.85 1.88 -17.80
C LEU A 455 -11.79 2.89 -17.37
N ALA A 456 -12.16 4.17 -17.30
CA ALA A 456 -11.28 5.23 -16.82
C ALA A 456 -12.05 6.30 -16.05
N SER A 457 -11.40 6.89 -15.04
CA SER A 457 -11.88 8.12 -14.41
C SER A 457 -11.13 9.31 -14.99
N PRO A 458 -11.81 10.41 -15.34
CA PRO A 458 -11.15 11.67 -15.66
C PRO A 458 -10.40 12.29 -14.47
N SER A 459 -10.72 11.89 -13.24
CA SER A 459 -9.97 12.24 -12.03
C SER A 459 -8.80 11.29 -11.84
N PRO A 460 -7.52 11.73 -12.00
CA PRO A 460 -6.37 10.87 -11.80
C PRO A 460 -6.27 10.32 -10.38
N ALA A 461 -6.77 11.06 -9.38
CA ALA A 461 -6.83 10.61 -7.99
C ALA A 461 -7.93 9.57 -7.73
N ARG A 462 -8.89 9.39 -8.66
CA ARG A 462 -10.11 8.58 -8.49
C ARG A 462 -10.88 8.95 -7.21
N VAL A 463 -10.86 10.24 -6.87
CA VAL A 463 -11.58 10.81 -5.73
C VAL A 463 -12.79 11.58 -6.23
N VAL A 464 -13.91 11.40 -5.53
CA VAL A 464 -15.16 12.13 -5.71
C VAL A 464 -15.55 12.75 -4.36
N PHE A 465 -16.04 13.98 -4.36
CA PHE A 465 -16.62 14.57 -3.16
C PHE A 465 -18.14 14.44 -3.15
N ALA A 466 -18.70 14.21 -1.97
CA ALA A 466 -20.15 14.04 -1.82
C ALA A 466 -20.96 15.28 -2.25
N ASP A 467 -20.37 16.46 -2.16
CA ASP A 467 -20.96 17.74 -2.59
C ASP A 467 -20.63 18.11 -4.05
N ASP A 468 -19.88 17.28 -4.78
CA ASP A 468 -19.69 17.49 -6.22
C ASP A 468 -21.03 17.47 -6.96
N PRO A 469 -21.28 18.37 -7.92
CA PRO A 469 -22.48 18.32 -8.73
C PRO A 469 -22.49 17.07 -9.64
N PRO A 470 -23.66 16.55 -10.06
CA PRO A 470 -23.75 15.33 -10.86
C PRO A 470 -22.93 15.33 -12.16
N ASP A 471 -22.73 16.49 -12.78
CA ASP A 471 -21.96 16.67 -14.01
C ASP A 471 -20.46 16.87 -13.78
N ALA A 472 -19.99 16.89 -12.53
CA ALA A 472 -18.59 17.06 -12.19
C ALA A 472 -17.72 15.98 -12.88
N PRO A 473 -16.57 16.36 -13.52
CA PRO A 473 -15.69 15.40 -14.17
C PRO A 473 -15.22 14.26 -13.27
N ALA A 474 -15.07 14.50 -11.97
CA ALA A 474 -14.70 13.49 -10.98
C ALA A 474 -15.76 12.37 -10.85
N ARG A 475 -17.05 12.67 -11.05
CA ARG A 475 -18.14 11.69 -11.02
C ARG A 475 -18.28 10.89 -12.31
N GLN A 476 -17.62 11.30 -13.38
CA GLN A 476 -17.73 10.63 -14.66
C GLN A 476 -16.87 9.36 -14.68
N ILE A 477 -17.42 8.30 -15.25
CA ILE A 477 -16.69 7.08 -15.60
C ILE A 477 -16.76 6.93 -17.11
N ARG A 478 -15.61 7.09 -17.77
CA ARG A 478 -15.48 6.83 -19.20
C ARG A 478 -15.39 5.33 -19.41
N TRP A 479 -16.09 4.85 -20.42
CA TRP A 479 -16.03 3.45 -20.83
C TRP A 479 -15.79 3.34 -22.32
N SER A 480 -15.12 2.27 -22.71
CA SER A 480 -14.85 1.90 -24.09
C SER A 480 -15.06 0.41 -24.27
N VAL A 481 -15.66 0.02 -25.39
CA VAL A 481 -15.81 -1.37 -25.81
C VAL A 481 -15.16 -1.54 -27.17
N LEU A 482 -14.13 -2.38 -27.23
CA LEU A 482 -13.37 -2.68 -28.43
C LEU A 482 -13.70 -4.08 -28.92
N THR A 483 -14.14 -4.22 -30.16
CA THR A 483 -14.56 -5.52 -30.73
C THR A 483 -13.52 -6.07 -31.70
N GLY A 484 -13.45 -7.40 -31.82
CA GLY A 484 -12.69 -8.08 -32.86
C GLY A 484 -13.39 -8.06 -34.23
N PRO A 485 -12.73 -8.57 -35.29
CA PRO A 485 -13.30 -8.65 -36.65
C PRO A 485 -14.52 -9.58 -36.78
N ALA A 486 -14.69 -10.55 -35.87
CA ALA A 486 -15.89 -11.38 -35.77
C ALA A 486 -16.99 -10.57 -35.08
N ALA A 487 -18.06 -10.26 -35.80
CA ALA A 487 -19.12 -9.35 -35.37
C ALA A 487 -19.70 -9.75 -33.99
N LEU A 488 -19.97 -8.73 -33.17
CA LEU A 488 -20.80 -8.85 -31.97
C LEU A 488 -22.11 -9.61 -32.29
N PRO A 489 -22.65 -10.41 -31.35
CA PRO A 489 -24.02 -10.90 -31.46
C PRO A 489 -24.98 -9.74 -31.74
N ALA A 490 -26.01 -9.97 -32.55
CA ALA A 490 -26.96 -8.92 -32.95
C ALA A 490 -27.65 -8.23 -31.73
N GLY A 491 -27.73 -8.93 -30.59
CA GLY A 491 -28.26 -8.43 -29.33
C GLY A 491 -27.20 -8.05 -28.29
N ALA A 492 -25.96 -7.75 -28.67
CA ALA A 492 -24.91 -7.39 -27.71
C ALA A 492 -25.25 -6.09 -26.95
N VAL A 493 -25.14 -6.14 -25.62
CA VAL A 493 -25.40 -5.01 -24.73
C VAL A 493 -24.27 -4.89 -23.70
N LEU A 494 -23.73 -3.69 -23.55
CA LEU A 494 -22.89 -3.32 -22.41
C LEU A 494 -23.78 -3.10 -21.18
N ARG A 495 -23.50 -3.87 -20.14
CA ARG A 495 -24.11 -3.78 -18.82
C ARG A 495 -23.08 -3.25 -17.84
N ALA A 496 -23.54 -2.55 -16.82
CA ALA A 496 -22.70 -2.19 -15.69
C ALA A 496 -23.50 -1.96 -14.41
N LYS A 497 -22.80 -2.00 -13.28
CA LYS A 497 -23.34 -1.66 -11.96
C LYS A 497 -22.28 -0.96 -11.12
N ALA A 498 -22.73 -0.08 -10.23
CA ALA A 498 -21.90 0.46 -9.15
C ALA A 498 -22.16 -0.35 -7.88
N VAL A 499 -21.12 -0.65 -7.12
CA VAL A 499 -21.15 -1.42 -5.87
C VAL A 499 -20.41 -0.63 -4.79
N ASN A 500 -20.97 -0.53 -3.58
CA ASN A 500 -20.29 0.11 -2.45
C ASN A 500 -19.81 -0.91 -1.40
N LEU A 501 -19.03 -0.43 -0.41
CA LEU A 501 -18.49 -1.24 0.70
C LEU A 501 -19.57 -1.98 1.53
N TYR A 502 -20.83 -1.59 1.43
CA TYR A 502 -21.94 -2.11 2.21
C TYR A 502 -22.76 -3.16 1.47
N GLN A 503 -22.21 -3.74 0.39
CA GLN A 503 -22.90 -4.72 -0.44
C GLN A 503 -24.21 -4.18 -1.02
N GLN A 504 -24.24 -2.90 -1.34
CA GLN A 504 -25.32 -2.30 -2.10
C GLN A 504 -24.85 -2.11 -3.54
N GLN A 505 -25.75 -2.34 -4.49
CA GLN A 505 -25.52 -2.10 -5.90
C GLN A 505 -26.58 -1.18 -6.51
N ILE A 506 -26.19 -0.45 -7.55
CA ILE A 506 -27.08 0.32 -8.42
C ILE A 506 -26.74 -0.04 -9.86
N ARG A 507 -27.75 -0.44 -10.62
CA ARG A 507 -27.61 -0.74 -12.05
C ARG A 507 -27.39 0.54 -12.86
N LEU A 508 -26.40 0.52 -13.75
CA LEU A 508 -26.13 1.62 -14.68
C LEU A 508 -26.93 1.43 -15.98
N PRO A 509 -27.11 2.51 -16.79
CA PRO A 509 -27.86 2.42 -18.04
C PRO A 509 -27.28 1.39 -19.01
N ASP A 510 -28.16 0.52 -19.50
CA ASP A 510 -27.84 -0.44 -20.55
C ASP A 510 -27.47 0.27 -21.85
N THR A 511 -26.40 -0.18 -22.50
CA THR A 511 -25.97 0.40 -23.77
C THR A 511 -25.90 -0.65 -24.87
N PRO A 512 -26.83 -0.63 -25.85
CA PRO A 512 -26.76 -1.51 -27.01
C PRO A 512 -25.48 -1.29 -27.82
N LEU A 513 -24.87 -2.37 -28.28
CA LEU A 513 -23.65 -2.36 -29.07
C LEU A 513 -23.95 -2.83 -30.49
N PRO A 514 -24.25 -1.92 -31.43
CA PRO A 514 -24.58 -2.29 -32.79
C PRO A 514 -23.40 -2.97 -33.50
N ALA A 515 -23.69 -4.04 -34.25
CA ALA A 515 -22.69 -4.74 -35.04
C ALA A 515 -22.06 -3.84 -36.13
N GLY A 516 -20.82 -4.13 -36.50
CA GLY A 516 -20.08 -3.40 -37.54
C GLY A 516 -19.33 -2.16 -37.05
N ILE A 517 -19.44 -1.81 -35.77
CA ILE A 517 -18.64 -0.77 -35.13
C ILE A 517 -17.56 -1.46 -34.28
N SER A 518 -16.29 -1.08 -34.48
CA SER A 518 -15.15 -1.69 -33.78
C SER A 518 -14.79 -1.04 -32.44
N LEU A 519 -15.25 0.20 -32.23
CA LEU A 519 -15.01 1.00 -31.04
C LEU A 519 -16.29 1.72 -30.63
N HIS A 520 -16.82 1.37 -29.46
CA HIS A 520 -17.91 2.08 -28.80
C HIS A 520 -17.35 2.82 -27.59
N GLN A 521 -17.82 4.04 -27.35
CA GLN A 521 -17.40 4.84 -26.20
C GLN A 521 -18.60 5.58 -25.60
N GLY A 522 -18.50 5.86 -24.31
CA GLY A 522 -19.46 6.70 -23.63
C GLY A 522 -19.04 7.01 -22.21
N THR A 523 -19.99 7.50 -21.43
CA THR A 523 -19.74 7.93 -20.06
C THR A 523 -20.93 7.58 -19.18
N TRP A 524 -20.65 7.05 -18.00
CA TRP A 524 -21.60 6.97 -16.90
C TRP A 524 -21.29 8.03 -15.86
N THR A 525 -22.28 8.34 -15.03
CA THR A 525 -22.10 9.14 -13.82
C THR A 525 -22.18 8.21 -12.62
N LEU A 526 -21.25 8.33 -11.67
CA LEU A 526 -21.29 7.60 -10.41
C LEU A 526 -22.63 7.86 -9.71
N PRO A 527 -23.48 6.85 -9.49
CA PRO A 527 -24.77 7.04 -8.85
C PRO A 527 -24.58 7.34 -7.35
N ALA A 528 -25.54 8.05 -6.76
CA ALA A 528 -25.54 8.31 -5.33
C ALA A 528 -26.16 7.12 -4.57
N PHE A 529 -25.49 6.69 -3.50
CA PHE A 529 -26.04 5.76 -2.50
C PHE A 529 -26.58 6.56 -1.31
N PRO A 530 -27.90 6.81 -1.19
CA PRO A 530 -28.41 7.85 -0.27
C PRO A 530 -28.12 7.57 1.20
N SER A 531 -28.13 6.30 1.62
CA SER A 531 -27.86 5.92 3.02
C SER A 531 -26.38 5.66 3.30
N LYS A 532 -25.58 5.39 2.27
CA LYS A 532 -24.16 5.02 2.36
C LYS A 532 -23.31 5.70 1.26
N PRO A 533 -23.27 7.04 1.20
CA PRO A 533 -22.61 7.77 0.12
C PRO A 533 -21.07 7.77 0.17
N PHE A 534 -20.46 7.54 1.33
CA PHE A 534 -19.00 7.55 1.52
C PHE A 534 -18.43 6.14 1.49
N GLY A 535 -17.25 5.99 0.89
CA GLY A 535 -16.61 4.68 0.74
C GLY A 535 -15.89 4.51 -0.59
N ALA A 536 -15.29 3.33 -0.74
CA ALA A 536 -14.90 2.84 -2.05
C ALA A 536 -16.16 2.41 -2.82
N HIS A 537 -16.23 2.81 -4.09
CA HIS A 537 -17.28 2.50 -5.03
C HIS A 537 -16.65 1.82 -6.24
N ARG A 538 -17.01 0.58 -6.48
CA ARG A 538 -16.53 -0.21 -7.61
C ARG A 538 -17.55 -0.17 -8.73
N ILE A 539 -17.11 0.15 -9.94
CA ILE A 539 -17.92 -0.03 -11.15
C ILE A 539 -17.49 -1.33 -11.78
N GLU A 540 -18.44 -2.24 -12.01
CA GLU A 540 -18.25 -3.48 -12.76
C GLU A 540 -18.99 -3.37 -14.09
N ALA A 541 -18.33 -3.70 -15.19
CA ALA A 541 -18.90 -3.65 -16.54
C ALA A 541 -18.62 -4.93 -17.32
N TRP A 542 -19.59 -5.38 -18.12
CA TRP A 542 -19.47 -6.56 -18.97
C TRP A 542 -20.35 -6.44 -20.21
N VAL A 543 -20.04 -7.22 -21.25
CA VAL A 543 -20.92 -7.38 -22.41
C VAL A 543 -21.62 -8.73 -22.34
N GLU A 544 -22.91 -8.73 -22.70
CA GLU A 544 -23.69 -9.96 -22.85
C GLU A 544 -24.55 -9.93 -24.12
N ASP A 545 -24.88 -11.11 -24.62
CA ASP A 545 -25.94 -11.28 -25.61
C ASP A 545 -27.30 -11.21 -24.91
N SER A 546 -28.09 -10.19 -25.21
CA SER A 546 -29.40 -9.97 -24.60
C SER A 546 -30.42 -11.08 -24.87
N ALA A 547 -30.23 -11.90 -25.92
CA ALA A 547 -31.13 -13.01 -26.22
C ALA A 547 -30.87 -14.24 -25.33
N THR A 548 -29.60 -14.49 -25.01
CA THR A 548 -29.17 -15.71 -24.30
C THR A 548 -28.70 -15.46 -22.87
N GLY A 549 -28.39 -14.20 -22.51
CA GLY A 549 -27.71 -13.82 -21.27
C GLY A 549 -26.22 -14.21 -21.24
N ALA A 550 -25.68 -14.78 -22.32
CA ALA A 550 -24.30 -15.26 -22.36
C ALA A 550 -23.30 -14.09 -22.38
N ARG A 551 -22.23 -14.20 -21.57
CA ARG A 551 -21.14 -13.22 -21.52
C ARG A 551 -20.32 -13.23 -22.81
N VAL A 552 -19.91 -12.04 -23.27
CA VAL A 552 -19.03 -11.86 -24.43
C VAL A 552 -17.76 -11.14 -23.97
N GLY A 553 -16.69 -11.91 -23.78
CA GLY A 553 -15.43 -11.40 -23.22
C GLY A 553 -15.41 -11.33 -21.69
N ALA A 554 -14.32 -10.78 -21.14
CA ALA A 554 -14.12 -10.63 -19.71
C ALA A 554 -14.78 -9.33 -19.19
N PRO A 555 -15.27 -9.31 -17.94
CA PRO A 555 -15.67 -8.08 -17.28
C PRO A 555 -14.45 -7.18 -17.01
N ASP A 556 -14.69 -5.88 -16.83
CA ASP A 556 -13.69 -4.91 -16.37
C ASP A 556 -14.24 -4.12 -15.17
N GLU A 557 -13.34 -3.53 -14.39
CA GLU A 557 -13.72 -2.74 -13.23
C GLU A 557 -12.84 -1.51 -12.97
N ILE A 558 -13.39 -0.57 -12.19
CA ILE A 558 -12.64 0.56 -11.65
C ILE A 558 -13.18 0.92 -10.26
N VAL A 559 -12.29 1.29 -9.34
CA VAL A 559 -12.65 1.72 -7.98
C VAL A 559 -12.43 3.23 -7.84
N LEU A 560 -13.47 3.93 -7.39
CA LEU A 560 -13.45 5.35 -7.04
C LEU A 560 -13.72 5.51 -5.53
N HIS A 561 -13.21 6.58 -4.93
CA HIS A 561 -13.38 6.87 -3.51
C HIS A 561 -14.22 8.11 -3.31
N GLN A 562 -15.40 7.96 -2.72
CA GLN A 562 -16.27 9.08 -2.39
C GLN A 562 -16.02 9.53 -0.95
N LEU A 563 -15.59 10.78 -0.79
CA LEU A 563 -15.11 11.38 0.46
C LEU A 563 -15.92 12.63 0.83
N PRO A 564 -15.96 13.03 2.12
CA PRO A 564 -16.35 14.39 2.47
C PRO A 564 -15.29 15.37 1.94
N ARG A 565 -15.70 16.53 1.42
CA ARG A 565 -14.74 17.56 1.02
C ARG A 565 -13.98 18.07 2.26
N PRO A 566 -12.63 17.98 2.30
CA PRO A 566 -11.85 18.38 3.46
C PRO A 566 -12.05 19.86 3.81
N ARG A 567 -12.04 20.19 5.11
CA ARG A 567 -12.19 21.58 5.58
C ARG A 567 -11.09 22.52 5.07
N ALA A 568 -9.93 21.98 4.76
CA ALA A 568 -8.77 22.69 4.23
C ALA A 568 -8.55 22.46 2.72
N TRP A 569 -9.56 21.99 1.98
CA TRP A 569 -9.44 21.81 0.53
C TRP A 569 -9.03 23.11 -0.17
N GLY A 570 -8.02 23.05 -1.06
CA GLY A 570 -7.55 24.22 -1.81
C GLY A 570 -6.86 25.32 -0.98
N ARG A 571 -6.45 25.05 0.26
CA ARG A 571 -5.71 26.03 1.09
C ARG A 571 -4.74 25.37 2.07
N ALA A 572 -3.70 26.10 2.48
CA ALA A 572 -2.79 25.63 3.52
C ALA A 572 -3.51 25.58 4.88
N ALA A 573 -3.10 24.63 5.74
CA ALA A 573 -3.63 24.48 7.10
C ALA A 573 -2.49 24.25 8.10
N PRO A 574 -1.81 25.31 8.55
CA PRO A 574 -0.69 25.19 9.47
C PRO A 574 -1.09 24.55 10.81
N ASP A 575 -2.31 24.82 11.29
CA ASP A 575 -2.83 24.30 12.56
C ASP A 575 -3.42 22.89 12.46
N SER A 576 -3.53 22.33 11.25
CA SER A 576 -4.01 20.96 11.06
C SER A 576 -3.10 19.97 11.79
N PRO A 577 -3.66 19.01 12.53
CA PRO A 577 -2.87 17.96 13.16
C PRO A 577 -2.48 16.85 12.18
N PHE A 578 -3.10 16.76 11.00
CA PHE A 578 -2.95 15.61 10.10
C PHE A 578 -1.76 15.72 9.15
N GLY A 579 -0.82 14.78 9.28
CA GLY A 579 0.35 14.61 8.42
C GLY A 579 0.55 13.17 7.94
N THR A 580 1.42 12.98 6.94
CA THR A 580 1.85 11.65 6.47
C THR A 580 3.22 11.70 5.78
N HIS A 581 3.73 10.52 5.38
CA HIS A 581 4.87 10.37 4.49
C HIS A 581 4.39 10.03 3.07
N VAL A 582 4.48 10.96 2.13
CA VAL A 582 3.94 10.82 0.76
C VAL A 582 4.93 11.31 -0.29
N TYR A 583 5.01 10.61 -1.42
CA TYR A 583 5.80 11.06 -2.58
C TYR A 583 5.24 12.36 -3.18
N PRO A 584 6.09 13.25 -3.73
CA PRO A 584 5.65 14.46 -4.41
C PRO A 584 5.18 14.16 -5.83
N SER A 585 4.17 13.30 -5.99
CA SER A 585 3.46 13.11 -7.25
C SER A 585 2.11 13.81 -7.17
N ARG A 586 1.66 14.42 -8.26
CA ARG A 586 0.41 15.18 -8.31
C ARG A 586 -0.76 14.39 -7.75
N ARG A 587 -0.92 13.14 -8.21
CA ARG A 587 -2.00 12.26 -7.77
C ARG A 587 -1.92 11.93 -6.29
N HIS A 588 -0.74 11.59 -5.75
CA HIS A 588 -0.62 11.27 -4.32
C HIS A 588 -0.84 12.48 -3.42
N LEU A 589 -0.39 13.67 -3.84
CA LEU A 589 -0.62 14.90 -3.09
C LEU A 589 -2.10 15.30 -3.11
N GLU A 590 -2.78 15.15 -4.25
CA GLU A 590 -4.23 15.35 -4.36
C GLU A 590 -5.01 14.35 -3.47
N MET A 591 -4.64 13.07 -3.52
CA MET A 591 -5.22 12.03 -2.66
C MET A 591 -4.97 12.28 -1.17
N ALA A 592 -3.75 12.68 -0.77
CA ALA A 592 -3.43 13.02 0.61
C ALA A 592 -4.28 14.20 1.09
N LYS A 593 -4.36 15.26 0.28
CA LYS A 593 -5.19 16.43 0.58
C LYS A 593 -6.66 16.05 0.70
N ALA A 594 -7.16 15.19 -0.19
CA ALA A 594 -8.54 14.70 -0.19
C ALA A 594 -8.86 13.82 1.03
N ALA A 595 -7.87 13.07 1.52
CA ALA A 595 -7.97 12.30 2.76
C ALA A 595 -7.89 13.17 4.03
N GLY A 596 -7.76 14.50 3.91
CA GLY A 596 -7.67 15.43 5.03
C GLY A 596 -6.25 15.63 5.57
N VAL A 597 -5.22 15.14 4.87
CA VAL A 597 -3.82 15.37 5.24
C VAL A 597 -3.38 16.76 4.76
N ASN A 598 -2.74 17.52 5.65
CA ASN A 598 -2.26 18.87 5.35
C ASN A 598 -0.76 19.05 5.53
N TRP A 599 -0.07 18.04 6.08
CA TRP A 599 1.37 18.05 6.31
C TRP A 599 2.05 16.82 5.68
N ALA A 600 3.21 17.02 5.08
CA ALA A 600 4.10 15.96 4.63
C ALA A 600 5.40 16.02 5.42
N ARG A 601 5.83 14.89 6.00
CA ARG A 601 7.16 14.76 6.57
C ARG A 601 8.13 14.18 5.56
N LEU A 602 9.25 14.86 5.35
CA LEU A 602 10.31 14.41 4.46
C LEU A 602 11.25 13.48 5.22
N HIS A 603 11.15 12.19 4.99
CA HIS A 603 12.09 11.21 5.55
C HIS A 603 12.44 10.16 4.49
N ASP A 604 11.62 9.15 4.31
CA ASP A 604 11.87 8.05 3.39
C ASP A 604 11.04 8.16 2.12
N GLY A 605 11.01 7.10 1.30
CA GLY A 605 10.51 7.20 -0.08
C GLY A 605 11.30 8.22 -0.88
N GLY A 606 12.63 8.22 -0.77
CA GLY A 606 13.48 9.17 -1.48
C GLY A 606 13.34 10.64 -1.05
N THR A 607 12.46 11.00 -0.10
CA THR A 607 12.22 12.42 0.24
C THR A 607 13.33 13.06 1.08
N VAL A 608 14.09 12.29 1.88
CA VAL A 608 15.35 12.77 2.50
C VAL A 608 16.36 13.25 1.45
N THR A 609 16.25 12.82 0.20
CA THR A 609 17.15 13.34 -0.84
C THR A 609 16.96 14.83 -1.10
N PHE A 610 15.78 15.38 -0.79
CA PHE A 610 15.47 16.77 -1.08
C PHE A 610 16.14 17.74 -0.13
N THR A 611 16.32 17.36 1.14
CA THR A 611 16.86 18.25 2.17
C THR A 611 18.07 17.69 2.91
N GLY A 612 18.37 16.40 2.82
CA GLY A 612 19.43 15.75 3.59
C GLY A 612 20.84 16.05 3.10
N TRP A 613 21.77 16.24 4.04
CA TRP A 613 23.15 16.67 3.76
C TRP A 613 23.91 15.75 2.79
N TYR A 614 23.74 14.43 2.92
CA TYR A 614 24.36 13.43 2.05
C TYR A 614 24.06 13.66 0.57
N PHE A 615 22.88 14.22 0.25
CA PHE A 615 22.41 14.45 -1.12
C PHE A 615 22.63 15.89 -1.57
N ALA A 616 22.49 16.84 -0.65
CA ALA A 616 22.63 18.25 -0.93
C ALA A 616 24.09 18.65 -1.18
N GLU A 617 25.06 18.06 -0.46
CA GLU A 617 26.49 18.43 -0.55
C GLU A 617 27.37 17.19 -0.71
N LYS A 618 27.18 16.48 -1.84
CA LYS A 618 27.90 15.23 -2.14
C LYS A 618 29.43 15.41 -2.11
N GLU A 619 29.89 16.57 -2.58
CA GLU A 619 31.26 17.04 -2.51
C GLU A 619 31.28 18.37 -1.74
N ARG A 620 32.27 18.56 -0.87
CA ARG A 620 32.38 19.78 -0.04
C ARG A 620 32.32 21.04 -0.89
N GLY A 621 31.40 21.94 -0.55
CA GLY A 621 31.14 23.21 -1.22
C GLY A 621 30.30 23.12 -2.50
N ARG A 622 29.89 21.92 -2.95
CA ARG A 622 29.09 21.74 -4.18
C ARG A 622 27.66 21.32 -3.84
N TRP A 623 26.76 22.29 -3.96
CA TRP A 623 25.35 22.16 -3.57
C TRP A 623 24.46 21.65 -4.70
N THR A 624 23.51 20.78 -4.37
CA THR A 624 22.41 20.34 -5.23
C THR A 624 21.09 20.55 -4.49
N PHE A 625 20.17 21.29 -5.10
CA PHE A 625 18.83 21.56 -4.55
C PHE A 625 17.75 20.86 -5.37
N TYR A 626 16.72 20.37 -4.70
CA TYR A 626 15.61 19.65 -5.30
C TYR A 626 14.32 20.48 -5.18
N ASP A 627 14.31 21.68 -5.77
CA ASP A 627 13.22 22.65 -5.58
C ASP A 627 11.90 22.20 -6.22
N ARG A 628 11.96 21.53 -7.37
CA ARG A 628 10.77 21.04 -8.09
C ARG A 628 9.88 20.13 -7.22
N PRO A 629 10.37 19.04 -6.59
CA PRO A 629 9.53 18.22 -5.72
C PRO A 629 9.04 18.96 -4.46
N ILE A 630 9.80 19.93 -3.93
CA ILE A 630 9.35 20.78 -2.80
C ILE A 630 8.16 21.64 -3.23
N GLN A 631 8.25 22.28 -4.39
CA GLN A 631 7.19 23.14 -4.92
C GLN A 631 5.89 22.37 -5.13
N ARG A 632 5.94 21.09 -5.55
CA ARG A 632 4.75 20.25 -5.72
C ARG A 632 3.92 20.13 -4.43
N TYR A 633 4.55 19.97 -3.27
CA TYR A 633 3.80 19.96 -2.00
C TYR A 633 3.04 21.28 -1.79
N LEU A 634 3.70 22.41 -2.08
CA LEU A 634 3.12 23.75 -1.91
C LEU A 634 1.98 24.01 -2.90
N ASP A 635 2.12 23.58 -4.15
CA ASP A 635 1.09 23.69 -5.19
C ASP A 635 -0.19 22.92 -4.81
N HIS A 636 -0.05 21.86 -4.02
CA HIS A 636 -1.16 21.08 -3.45
C HIS A 636 -1.58 21.55 -2.06
N HIS A 637 -1.04 22.67 -1.58
CA HIS A 637 -1.29 23.23 -0.26
C HIS A 637 -1.03 22.25 0.89
N ILE A 638 0.04 21.46 0.75
CA ILE A 638 0.57 20.57 1.78
C ILE A 638 1.80 21.24 2.38
N MET A 639 1.74 21.47 3.69
CA MET A 639 2.85 22.00 4.47
C MET A 639 3.93 20.94 4.63
N ILE A 640 5.18 21.38 4.78
CA ILE A 640 6.33 20.47 4.82
C ILE A 640 6.96 20.51 6.22
N LEU A 641 7.11 19.33 6.82
CA LEU A 641 8.10 19.09 7.87
C LEU A 641 9.37 18.58 7.18
N GLY A 642 10.32 19.50 6.96
CA GLY A 642 11.62 19.16 6.40
C GLY A 642 12.46 18.40 7.42
N GLN A 643 13.47 17.68 6.95
CA GLN A 643 14.39 16.97 7.85
C GLN A 643 15.82 17.42 7.62
N LEU A 644 16.47 17.85 8.69
CA LEU A 644 17.90 18.15 8.74
C LEU A 644 18.62 16.90 9.24
N GLY A 645 19.22 16.13 8.35
CA GLY A 645 19.90 14.89 8.74
C GLY A 645 20.80 14.34 7.67
N THR A 646 21.30 13.13 7.91
CA THR A 646 22.32 12.43 7.11
C THR A 646 23.68 13.14 7.13
N ALA A 647 24.74 12.45 6.72
CA ALA A 647 26.07 13.05 6.58
C ALA A 647 26.80 12.48 5.37
N PRO A 648 27.38 13.30 4.48
CA PRO A 648 28.12 12.84 3.32
C PRO A 648 29.38 12.07 3.75
N GLY A 649 29.93 11.31 2.82
CA GLY A 649 31.11 10.48 3.06
C GLY A 649 32.28 11.27 3.62
N TRP A 650 32.57 12.44 3.06
CA TRP A 650 33.70 13.30 3.44
C TRP A 650 33.58 13.96 4.82
N ALA A 651 32.39 13.95 5.43
CA ALA A 651 32.11 14.58 6.73
C ALA A 651 31.78 13.58 7.84
N SER A 652 32.00 12.29 7.60
CA SER A 652 31.63 11.22 8.54
C SER A 652 32.62 10.06 8.51
N ALA A 653 32.46 9.13 9.44
CA ALA A 653 33.27 7.90 9.51
C ALA A 653 33.23 7.07 8.21
N LEU A 654 32.23 7.29 7.34
CA LEU A 654 32.12 6.63 6.05
C LEU A 654 33.36 6.86 5.16
N GLN A 655 34.05 8.01 5.26
CA GLN A 655 35.29 8.24 4.51
C GLN A 655 36.35 7.18 4.79
N ARG A 656 36.38 6.67 6.03
CA ARG A 656 37.36 5.67 6.49
C ARG A 656 36.85 4.24 6.30
N ILE A 657 35.55 4.01 6.47
CA ILE A 657 34.93 2.67 6.44
C ILE A 657 34.60 2.22 5.01
N GLY A 658 34.26 3.17 4.12
CA GLY A 658 33.77 2.88 2.77
C GLY A 658 32.28 2.48 2.73
N PRO A 659 31.66 2.53 1.53
CA PRO A 659 30.25 2.20 1.36
C PRO A 659 29.96 0.71 1.55
N ARG A 660 28.87 0.39 2.24
CA ARG A 660 28.43 -0.96 2.61
C ARG A 660 26.93 -1.18 2.37
N SER A 661 26.10 -0.13 2.46
CA SER A 661 24.64 -0.30 2.44
C SER A 661 23.89 1.01 2.11
N TRP A 662 22.60 0.90 1.84
CA TRP A 662 21.76 2.09 1.66
C TRP A 662 21.72 3.01 2.90
N THR A 663 21.98 2.47 4.09
CA THR A 663 21.99 3.20 5.37
C THR A 663 23.25 4.04 5.57
N ASP A 664 24.23 4.00 4.66
CA ASP A 664 25.49 4.74 4.81
C ASP A 664 25.30 6.26 4.88
N ARG A 665 24.17 6.78 4.45
CA ARG A 665 23.79 8.19 4.66
C ARG A 665 23.63 8.57 6.14
N TYR A 666 23.49 7.60 7.04
CA TYR A 666 23.15 7.81 8.45
C TYR A 666 24.34 7.62 9.41
N TYR A 667 25.56 7.90 8.96
CA TYR A 667 26.66 8.10 9.92
C TYR A 667 26.54 9.45 10.60
N GLN A 668 27.00 9.51 11.84
CA GLN A 668 27.08 10.76 12.60
C GLN A 668 28.06 11.73 11.92
N PRO A 669 27.74 13.04 11.90
CA PRO A 669 28.70 14.08 11.50
C PRO A 669 29.96 14.05 12.37
N GLU A 670 31.13 14.02 11.74
CA GLU A 670 32.42 14.22 12.43
C GLU A 670 32.92 15.67 12.29
N ASP A 671 32.60 16.35 11.18
CA ASP A 671 32.87 17.79 10.95
C ASP A 671 31.63 18.63 11.34
N LEU A 672 31.60 19.12 12.57
CA LEU A 672 30.46 19.86 13.14
C LEU A 672 30.35 21.31 12.63
N ASP A 673 31.42 21.89 12.12
CA ASP A 673 31.38 23.21 11.50
C ASP A 673 30.76 23.12 10.10
N ALA A 674 31.12 22.08 9.34
CA ALA A 674 30.48 21.78 8.08
C ALA A 674 29.00 21.41 8.25
N TRP A 675 28.64 20.69 9.31
CA TRP A 675 27.23 20.45 9.66
C TRP A 675 26.45 21.76 9.83
N GLN A 676 26.97 22.72 10.62
CA GLN A 676 26.31 24.01 10.81
C GLN A 676 26.21 24.80 9.51
N ASN A 677 27.23 24.73 8.65
CA ASN A 677 27.18 25.35 7.33
C ASN A 677 26.05 24.74 6.47
N TYR A 678 25.93 23.41 6.45
CA TYR A 678 24.81 22.73 5.79
C TYR A 678 23.45 23.19 6.30
N VAL A 679 23.28 23.26 7.63
CA VAL A 679 22.03 23.72 8.23
C VAL A 679 21.70 25.14 7.76
N ARG A 680 22.67 26.07 7.80
CA ARG A 680 22.48 27.45 7.32
C ARG A 680 22.10 27.49 5.84
N VAL A 681 22.82 26.77 4.99
CA VAL A 681 22.59 26.78 3.54
C VAL A 681 21.20 26.23 3.19
N ILE A 682 20.84 25.06 3.71
CA ILE A 682 19.54 24.43 3.41
C ILE A 682 18.37 25.25 3.94
N THR A 683 18.47 25.73 5.18
CA THR A 683 17.37 26.49 5.80
C THR A 683 17.23 27.88 5.18
N ALA A 684 18.33 28.52 4.77
CA ALA A 684 18.28 29.79 4.06
C ALA A 684 17.66 29.64 2.66
N HIS A 685 18.06 28.60 1.92
CA HIS A 685 17.55 28.33 0.57
C HIS A 685 16.05 28.03 0.58
N HIS A 686 15.58 27.23 1.55
CA HIS A 686 14.19 26.79 1.64
C HIS A 686 13.31 27.64 2.59
N ARG A 687 13.79 28.77 3.11
CA ARG A 687 13.13 29.56 4.18
C ARG A 687 11.66 29.93 3.92
N ASP A 688 11.30 30.11 2.65
CA ASP A 688 9.95 30.52 2.23
C ASP A 688 9.07 29.29 1.89
N SER A 689 9.68 28.12 1.71
CA SER A 689 9.02 26.85 1.35
C SER A 689 8.84 25.89 2.53
N ILE A 690 9.75 25.89 3.51
CA ILE A 690 9.76 24.96 4.64
C ILE A 690 9.95 25.77 5.93
N ARG A 691 8.90 25.80 6.76
CA ARG A 691 8.85 26.56 8.02
C ARG A 691 9.11 25.70 9.26
N ALA A 692 9.09 24.38 9.13
CA ALA A 692 9.32 23.43 10.21
C ALA A 692 10.39 22.41 9.82
N TRP A 693 11.37 22.20 10.71
CA TRP A 693 12.52 21.34 10.49
C TRP A 693 12.70 20.36 11.64
N GLU A 694 12.70 19.06 11.34
CA GLU A 694 13.06 18.03 12.30
C GLU A 694 14.56 17.73 12.24
N ILE A 695 15.19 17.64 13.41
CA ILE A 695 16.59 17.30 13.54
C ILE A 695 16.71 15.77 13.52
N TRP A 696 17.27 15.27 12.43
CA TRP A 696 17.64 13.88 12.22
C TRP A 696 16.46 12.90 12.25
N ASN A 697 16.69 11.64 11.87
CA ASN A 697 15.72 10.56 11.98
C ASN A 697 16.22 9.43 12.87
N GLU A 698 15.41 9.02 13.83
CA GLU A 698 15.65 7.83 14.65
C GLU A 698 17.06 7.71 15.27
N PRO A 699 17.61 8.77 15.89
CA PRO A 699 18.97 8.72 16.43
C PRO A 699 19.17 7.71 17.58
N TRP A 700 18.09 7.17 18.15
CA TRP A 700 18.13 6.06 19.11
C TRP A 700 18.40 4.67 18.49
N LEU A 701 18.41 4.57 17.15
CA LEU A 701 18.72 3.37 16.39
C LEU A 701 20.13 3.44 15.77
N SER A 702 20.99 2.44 16.01
CA SER A 702 22.32 2.39 15.36
C SER A 702 22.25 2.26 13.84
N GLY A 703 21.13 1.82 13.27
CA GLY A 703 20.90 1.85 11.82
C GLY A 703 20.91 3.29 11.27
N PHE A 704 20.36 4.23 12.04
CA PHE A 704 20.08 5.60 11.63
C PHE A 704 20.97 6.64 12.32
N TRP A 705 21.81 6.26 13.29
CA TRP A 705 22.78 7.15 13.93
C TRP A 705 23.99 6.37 14.42
N LYS A 706 24.96 6.16 13.52
CA LYS A 706 26.15 5.33 13.79
C LYS A 706 27.45 6.12 13.75
N LYS A 707 28.35 5.83 14.69
CA LYS A 707 29.76 6.24 14.66
C LYS A 707 30.63 5.26 13.88
N GLY A 708 30.21 3.99 13.83
CA GLY A 708 31.04 2.94 13.25
C GLY A 708 30.40 1.57 13.29
N VAL A 709 31.26 0.57 13.40
CA VAL A 709 30.92 -0.84 13.44
C VAL A 709 31.59 -1.45 14.65
N ARG A 710 30.82 -2.16 15.48
CA ARG A 710 31.34 -2.97 16.57
C ARG A 710 31.32 -4.42 16.17
N THR A 711 32.47 -5.09 16.30
CA THR A 711 32.61 -6.53 16.08
C THR A 711 32.70 -7.21 17.43
N ASP A 712 31.84 -8.19 17.67
CA ASP A 712 31.86 -8.97 18.92
C ASP A 712 32.95 -10.07 18.89
N PRO A 713 33.25 -10.72 20.04
CA PRO A 713 34.25 -11.78 20.11
C PRO A 713 33.97 -12.99 19.20
N ALA A 714 32.74 -13.16 18.73
CA ALA A 714 32.33 -14.20 17.79
C ALA A 714 32.50 -13.76 16.31
N GLY A 715 33.10 -12.59 16.07
CA GLY A 715 33.35 -12.05 14.73
C GLY A 715 32.14 -11.41 14.06
N ARG A 716 31.05 -11.14 14.80
CA ARG A 716 29.83 -10.53 14.22
C ARG A 716 29.93 -9.01 14.29
N SER A 717 29.84 -8.36 13.14
CA SER A 717 29.83 -6.91 13.01
C SER A 717 28.41 -6.34 12.99
N ALA A 718 28.17 -5.30 13.79
CA ALA A 718 26.91 -4.54 13.80
C ALA A 718 27.19 -3.03 13.81
N ASN A 719 26.23 -2.24 13.32
CA ASN A 719 26.33 -0.79 13.44
C ASN A 719 26.36 -0.37 14.91
N ASP A 720 27.22 0.59 15.23
CA ASP A 720 27.40 1.09 16.58
C ASP A 720 27.13 2.60 16.64
N ALA A 721 26.25 3.01 17.55
CA ALA A 721 25.95 4.43 17.80
C ALA A 721 26.92 5.04 18.82
N GLY A 722 27.60 4.21 19.61
CA GLY A 722 28.33 4.62 20.81
C GLY A 722 27.41 4.78 22.03
N ASP A 723 27.98 4.55 23.21
CA ASP A 723 27.22 4.60 24.47
C ASP A 723 26.75 6.01 24.82
N THR A 724 27.41 7.05 24.29
CA THR A 724 27.11 8.48 24.47
C THR A 724 26.16 9.05 23.41
N ALA A 725 25.50 8.20 22.61
CA ALA A 725 24.68 8.66 21.49
C ALA A 725 23.59 9.69 21.87
N PRO A 726 22.87 9.60 23.02
CA PRO A 726 21.93 10.63 23.44
C PRO A 726 22.62 12.00 23.66
N GLU A 727 23.79 12.02 24.29
CA GLU A 727 24.56 13.23 24.56
C GLU A 727 25.16 13.83 23.29
N ASP A 728 25.66 12.99 22.38
CA ASP A 728 26.17 13.41 21.08
C ASP A 728 25.06 14.05 20.23
N PHE A 729 23.86 13.45 20.26
CA PHE A 729 22.70 14.00 19.56
C PHE A 729 22.20 15.32 20.20
N ALA A 730 22.24 15.43 21.52
CA ALA A 730 21.96 16.69 22.22
C ALA A 730 22.96 17.80 21.85
N ARG A 731 24.25 17.46 21.68
CA ARG A 731 25.27 18.39 21.17
C ARG A 731 24.96 18.82 19.74
N LEU A 732 24.65 17.89 18.84
CA LEU A 732 24.28 18.20 17.45
C LEU A 732 23.03 19.10 17.41
N THR A 733 22.04 18.83 18.26
CA THR A 733 20.82 19.63 18.35
C THR A 733 21.14 21.08 18.71
N ARG A 734 21.92 21.33 19.76
CA ARG A 734 22.28 22.71 20.16
C ARG A 734 23.00 23.49 19.05
N LEU A 735 23.88 22.82 18.29
CA LEU A 735 24.56 23.44 17.14
C LEU A 735 23.58 23.72 15.99
N THR A 736 22.63 22.82 15.77
CA THR A 736 21.58 22.98 14.76
C THR A 736 20.67 24.16 15.11
N VAL A 737 20.23 24.26 16.37
CA VAL A 737 19.45 25.39 16.89
C VAL A 737 20.14 26.71 16.60
N ALA A 738 21.41 26.83 16.99
CA ALA A 738 22.19 28.05 16.76
C ALA A 738 22.26 28.41 15.27
N ALA A 739 22.58 27.43 14.40
CA ALA A 739 22.67 27.64 12.96
C ALA A 739 21.33 28.02 12.30
N VAL A 740 20.21 27.45 12.77
CA VAL A 740 18.86 27.81 12.30
C VAL A 740 18.51 29.23 12.74
N HIS A 741 18.74 29.58 14.01
CA HIS A 741 18.45 30.91 14.54
C HIS A 741 19.30 32.01 13.91
N ASP A 742 20.55 31.72 13.53
CA ASP A 742 21.39 32.63 12.72
C ASP A 742 20.74 32.94 11.35
N THR A 743 19.91 32.03 10.83
CA THR A 743 19.30 32.13 9.51
C THR A 743 17.90 32.77 9.57
N ASP A 744 17.01 32.21 10.38
CA ASP A 744 15.68 32.75 10.69
C ASP A 744 15.20 32.19 12.04
N PRO A 745 15.16 33.00 13.12
CA PRO A 745 14.69 32.55 14.43
C PRO A 745 13.18 32.26 14.48
N ALA A 746 12.41 32.58 13.43
CA ALA A 746 10.99 32.25 13.32
C ALA A 746 10.73 30.86 12.71
N LEU A 747 11.76 30.09 12.36
CA LEU A 747 11.60 28.70 11.93
C LEU A 747 11.29 27.80 13.13
N THR A 748 10.35 26.86 12.94
CA THR A 748 10.00 25.86 13.96
C THR A 748 11.03 24.74 13.93
N LEU A 749 11.70 24.51 15.06
CA LEU A 749 12.68 23.44 15.18
C LEU A 749 12.12 22.30 16.03
N VAL A 750 12.02 21.13 15.41
CA VAL A 750 11.52 19.89 16.02
C VAL A 750 12.72 19.05 16.45
N GLY A 751 12.91 18.89 17.76
CA GLY A 751 14.03 18.19 18.37
C GLY A 751 13.58 16.98 19.18
N LEU A 752 14.41 16.52 20.11
CA LEU A 752 14.29 15.27 20.87
C LEU A 752 14.43 14.00 20.03
N ASN A 753 13.56 13.84 19.04
CA ASN A 753 13.34 12.63 18.23
C ASN A 753 13.59 11.37 19.06
N THR A 754 12.53 10.80 19.66
CA THR A 754 12.61 9.62 20.54
C THR A 754 11.60 8.53 20.14
N THR A 755 11.52 7.45 20.91
CA THR A 755 10.62 6.32 20.65
C THR A 755 9.66 6.05 21.79
N ALA A 756 8.49 5.53 21.46
CA ALA A 756 7.55 4.93 22.42
C ALA A 756 8.03 3.59 23.02
N GLY A 757 9.14 3.02 22.53
CA GLY A 757 9.65 1.72 22.96
C GLY A 757 10.29 1.75 24.35
N SER A 758 9.86 0.85 25.23
CA SER A 758 10.33 0.75 26.63
C SER A 758 11.54 -0.18 26.84
N HIS A 759 12.07 -0.80 25.78
CA HIS A 759 13.18 -1.74 25.87
C HIS A 759 14.20 -1.53 24.76
N SER A 760 15.49 -1.66 25.10
CA SER A 760 16.56 -1.82 24.12
C SER A 760 16.49 -3.23 23.52
N THR A 761 15.98 -3.34 22.28
CA THR A 761 15.92 -4.61 21.52
C THR A 761 16.86 -4.53 20.32
N LYS A 762 17.28 -5.67 19.73
CA LYS A 762 18.22 -5.65 18.59
C LYS A 762 17.75 -4.72 17.46
N GLY A 763 18.52 -3.65 17.23
CA GLY A 763 18.21 -2.56 16.29
C GLY A 763 17.98 -1.22 17.00
N ARG A 764 17.41 -1.26 18.21
CA ARG A 764 17.30 -0.16 19.18
C ARG A 764 18.46 -0.20 20.17
N ASN A 765 19.17 0.90 20.32
CA ASN A 765 20.22 0.98 21.33
C ASN A 765 19.68 1.47 22.67
N PHE A 766 18.68 2.36 22.65
CA PHE A 766 18.14 3.01 23.84
C PHE A 766 16.62 2.85 23.92
N ALA A 767 16.11 2.66 25.14
CA ALA A 767 14.70 2.83 25.42
C ALA A 767 14.34 4.32 25.38
N GLY A 768 13.09 4.64 25.06
CA GLY A 768 12.64 6.03 24.85
C GLY A 768 12.82 6.91 26.09
N ASP A 769 12.54 6.37 27.26
CA ASP A 769 12.64 7.11 28.52
C ASP A 769 14.10 7.39 28.90
N ASP A 770 15.00 6.43 28.67
CA ASP A 770 16.44 6.60 28.87
C ASP A 770 17.03 7.61 27.87
N TRP A 771 16.69 7.48 26.60
CA TRP A 771 17.08 8.42 25.55
C TRP A 771 16.68 9.85 25.92
N THR A 772 15.41 10.06 26.25
CA THR A 772 14.86 11.38 26.55
C THR A 772 15.48 11.98 27.81
N ARG A 773 15.67 11.20 28.88
CA ARG A 773 16.36 11.68 30.10
C ARG A 773 17.77 12.18 29.80
N ARG A 774 18.56 11.36 29.12
CA ARG A 774 19.98 11.66 28.86
C ARG A 774 20.16 12.81 27.88
N TYR A 775 19.36 12.82 26.80
CA TYR A 775 19.31 13.93 25.85
C TYR A 775 18.98 15.25 26.53
N THR A 776 17.98 15.25 27.42
CA THR A 776 17.55 16.44 28.17
C THR A 776 18.63 16.90 29.15
N ALA A 777 19.22 15.97 29.91
CA ALA A 777 20.31 16.27 30.85
C ALA A 777 21.54 16.88 30.15
N ALA A 778 21.80 16.49 28.90
CA ALA A 778 22.85 17.07 28.06
C ALA A 778 22.49 18.41 27.39
N GLY A 779 21.32 18.98 27.73
CA GLY A 779 20.84 20.27 27.24
C GLY A 779 20.22 20.24 25.85
N GLY A 780 19.82 19.07 25.35
CA GLY A 780 19.25 18.90 24.01
C GLY A 780 17.90 19.62 23.80
N MET A 781 17.16 19.89 24.88
CA MET A 781 15.87 20.59 24.81
C MET A 781 15.97 22.11 24.75
N LYS A 782 17.17 22.68 24.94
CA LYS A 782 17.35 24.13 25.00
C LYS A 782 16.98 24.76 23.65
N ASP A 783 16.03 25.69 23.67
CA ASP A 783 15.55 26.49 22.53
C ASP A 783 14.93 25.65 21.38
N VAL A 784 14.58 24.39 21.63
CA VAL A 784 13.77 23.56 20.74
C VAL A 784 12.30 23.98 20.83
N SER A 785 11.63 24.15 19.68
CA SER A 785 10.24 24.62 19.62
C SER A 785 9.23 23.50 19.88
N VAL A 786 9.54 22.28 19.47
CA VAL A 786 8.64 21.12 19.50
C VAL A 786 9.44 19.85 19.81
N ALA A 787 8.91 18.97 20.65
CA ALA A 787 9.45 17.62 20.84
C ALA A 787 8.81 16.64 19.85
N SER A 788 9.60 15.75 19.24
CA SER A 788 9.06 14.65 18.43
C SER A 788 9.34 13.26 18.99
N TYR A 789 8.45 12.33 18.64
CA TYR A 789 8.64 10.91 18.90
C TYR A 789 7.93 10.03 17.86
N HIS A 790 8.37 8.77 17.79
CA HIS A 790 7.79 7.76 16.93
C HIS A 790 6.94 6.76 17.72
N GLN A 791 5.72 6.49 17.25
CA GLN A 791 4.76 5.57 17.86
C GLN A 791 4.32 4.51 16.86
N TYR A 792 4.82 3.29 16.99
CA TYR A 792 4.27 2.14 16.28
C TYR A 792 3.49 1.28 17.27
N ALA A 793 2.26 0.89 16.89
CA ALA A 793 1.35 0.14 17.75
C ALA A 793 0.79 -1.09 17.01
N TYR A 794 0.45 -2.13 17.76
CA TYR A 794 -0.18 -3.35 17.21
C TYR A 794 -1.46 -3.73 17.97
N GLU A 795 -1.73 -3.07 19.09
CA GLU A 795 -2.91 -3.26 19.94
C GLU A 795 -4.00 -2.24 19.59
N ASN A 796 -5.26 -2.61 19.80
CA ASN A 796 -6.38 -1.66 19.70
C ASN A 796 -6.30 -0.64 20.84
N ALA A 797 -6.24 0.64 20.49
CA ALA A 797 -6.23 1.77 21.43
C ALA A 797 -7.66 2.20 21.85
N GLY A 798 -7.75 3.11 22.82
CA GLY A 798 -9.00 3.77 23.24
C GLY A 798 -9.42 3.55 24.69
N TYR A 799 -8.60 2.88 25.50
CA TYR A 799 -8.89 2.54 26.91
C TYR A 799 -7.67 2.82 27.78
N PRO A 800 -7.81 2.94 29.13
CA PRO A 800 -6.70 3.29 30.00
C PRO A 800 -5.61 2.24 29.91
N ASP A 801 -4.37 2.68 30.07
CA ASP A 801 -3.20 1.82 29.93
C ASP A 801 -3.22 1.09 28.57
N ASP A 802 -3.51 1.82 27.49
CA ASP A 802 -3.28 1.33 26.14
C ASP A 802 -1.84 1.62 25.69
N SER A 803 -1.48 1.07 24.53
CA SER A 803 -0.13 1.24 23.96
C SER A 803 0.25 2.69 23.63
N ILE A 804 -0.73 3.60 23.51
CA ILE A 804 -0.52 5.00 23.19
C ILE A 804 -0.23 5.79 24.46
N GLU A 805 -1.02 5.58 25.51
CA GLU A 805 -0.78 6.19 26.82
C GLU A 805 0.60 5.76 27.38
N ARG A 806 0.91 4.46 27.34
CA ARG A 806 2.23 3.95 27.76
C ARG A 806 3.34 4.52 26.89
N GLY A 807 3.16 4.49 25.58
CA GLY A 807 4.15 4.95 24.61
C GLY A 807 4.51 6.41 24.79
N PHE A 808 3.50 7.28 24.96
CA PHE A 808 3.68 8.69 25.27
C PHE A 808 4.44 8.89 26.58
N LYS A 809 4.05 8.19 27.65
CA LYS A 809 4.75 8.26 28.95
C LYS A 809 6.22 7.83 28.84
N THR A 810 6.51 6.79 28.07
CA THR A 810 7.90 6.35 27.83
C THR A 810 8.67 7.37 27.03
N ALA A 811 8.12 7.86 25.92
CA ALA A 811 8.79 8.77 25.01
C ALA A 811 9.04 10.15 25.63
N VAL A 812 7.98 10.80 26.12
CA VAL A 812 8.02 12.21 26.53
C VAL A 812 7.83 12.43 28.02
N GLY A 813 7.43 11.41 28.79
CA GLY A 813 7.27 11.52 30.24
C GLY A 813 8.48 12.12 30.99
N PRO A 814 9.74 11.86 30.59
CA PRO A 814 10.89 12.49 31.24
C PRO A 814 11.01 14.01 31.08
N ILE A 815 10.31 14.61 30.11
CA ILE A 815 10.24 16.07 29.91
C ILE A 815 8.86 16.64 30.27
N SER A 816 7.95 15.80 30.75
CA SER A 816 6.62 16.22 31.20
C SER A 816 6.65 16.76 32.63
N ASP A 817 5.84 17.77 32.90
CA ASP A 817 5.53 18.21 34.24
C ASP A 817 4.74 17.13 35.00
N ALA A 818 5.12 16.87 36.25
CA ALA A 818 4.55 15.77 37.02
C ALA A 818 3.08 15.98 37.42
N ALA A 819 2.61 17.23 37.50
CA ALA A 819 1.23 17.55 37.87
C ALA A 819 0.28 17.47 36.67
N THR A 820 0.75 17.89 35.49
CA THR A 820 -0.06 17.93 34.26
C THR A 820 0.12 16.71 33.36
N GLY A 821 1.22 15.96 33.52
CA GLY A 821 1.61 14.86 32.64
C GLY A 821 2.06 15.33 31.24
N ARG A 822 2.23 16.64 31.03
CA ARG A 822 2.53 17.23 29.71
C ARG A 822 3.84 18.02 29.71
N PRO A 823 4.57 18.05 28.59
CA PRO A 823 5.74 18.92 28.46
C PRO A 823 5.33 20.39 28.27
N ALA A 824 6.28 21.28 28.54
CA ALA A 824 6.08 22.73 28.39
C ALA A 824 6.02 23.21 26.93
N ILE A 825 6.46 22.36 25.99
CA ILE A 825 6.44 22.62 24.54
C ILE A 825 5.51 21.62 23.85
N PRO A 826 4.98 21.93 22.65
CA PRO A 826 4.17 21.00 21.88
C PRO A 826 4.91 19.69 21.56
N VAL A 827 4.13 18.60 21.41
CA VAL A 827 4.61 17.29 20.97
C VAL A 827 4.01 16.95 19.61
N TRP A 828 4.86 16.47 18.69
CA TRP A 828 4.46 15.92 17.39
C TRP A 828 4.82 14.42 17.35
N MET A 829 3.84 13.57 17.04
CA MET A 829 4.09 12.19 16.66
C MET A 829 4.50 12.19 15.18
N THR A 830 5.81 12.19 14.91
CA THR A 830 6.37 12.43 13.58
C THR A 830 6.48 11.18 12.72
N GLU A 831 6.31 9.99 13.29
CA GLU A 831 6.24 8.75 12.52
C GLU A 831 5.52 7.64 13.30
N GLY A 832 4.56 6.98 12.66
CA GLY A 832 3.84 5.91 13.33
C GLY A 832 2.72 5.27 12.54
N SER A 833 2.32 4.07 12.96
CA SER A 833 1.21 3.32 12.37
C SER A 833 0.69 2.26 13.33
N VAL A 834 -0.59 1.90 13.15
CA VAL A 834 -1.28 0.81 13.87
C VAL A 834 -1.83 -0.29 12.95
N VAL A 835 -1.73 -0.08 11.64
CA VAL A 835 -2.35 -0.92 10.59
C VAL A 835 -1.31 -1.65 9.75
N GLN A 836 -0.11 -1.84 10.28
CA GLN A 836 0.94 -2.54 9.54
C GLN A 836 0.50 -3.96 9.20
N GLY A 837 0.53 -4.32 7.91
CA GLY A 837 0.08 -5.62 7.42
C GLY A 837 -1.44 -5.80 7.41
N HIS A 838 -2.21 -4.73 7.63
CA HIS A 838 -3.67 -4.76 7.63
C HIS A 838 -4.30 -4.06 6.40
N THR A 839 -3.49 -3.70 5.40
CA THR A 839 -3.94 -3.10 4.13
C THR A 839 -3.32 -3.87 2.96
N GLY A 840 -4.17 -4.43 2.10
CA GLY A 840 -3.85 -5.18 0.89
C GLY A 840 -4.22 -4.40 -0.38
N TYR A 841 -4.84 -5.11 -1.33
CA TYR A 841 -5.17 -4.63 -2.68
C TYR A 841 -6.26 -3.55 -2.69
N GLY A 842 -7.11 -3.48 -1.67
CA GLY A 842 -8.29 -2.62 -1.63
C GLY A 842 -9.53 -3.30 -2.23
N PHE A 843 -10.53 -2.51 -2.62
CA PHE A 843 -11.87 -3.01 -2.94
C PHE A 843 -12.01 -3.64 -4.35
N TYR A 844 -10.92 -4.21 -4.90
CA TYR A 844 -10.91 -4.86 -6.21
C TYR A 844 -11.50 -6.28 -6.15
N TYR A 845 -12.10 -6.70 -7.26
CA TYR A 845 -12.66 -8.03 -7.45
C TYR A 845 -12.22 -8.63 -8.78
N GLN A 846 -12.57 -8.04 -9.93
CA GLN A 846 -12.22 -8.51 -11.28
C GLN A 846 -10.78 -8.18 -11.71
N THR A 847 -10.17 -7.13 -11.16
CA THR A 847 -8.79 -6.72 -11.52
C THR A 847 -7.75 -7.74 -11.09
N LEU A 848 -8.02 -8.46 -10.00
CA LEU A 848 -7.09 -9.42 -9.43
C LEU A 848 -7.13 -10.71 -10.26
N PRO A 849 -5.98 -11.27 -10.66
CA PRO A 849 -5.98 -12.47 -11.50
C PRO A 849 -6.49 -13.71 -10.73
N LEU A 850 -6.39 -13.70 -9.41
CA LEU A 850 -6.96 -14.67 -8.49
C LEU A 850 -7.99 -13.98 -7.60
N ALA A 851 -9.19 -14.54 -7.54
CA ALA A 851 -10.26 -13.98 -6.71
C ALA A 851 -9.82 -14.00 -5.23
N PRO A 852 -9.97 -12.88 -4.50
CA PRO A 852 -9.71 -12.90 -3.07
C PRO A 852 -10.78 -13.76 -2.37
N ALA A 853 -10.38 -14.47 -1.31
CA ALA A 853 -11.32 -15.30 -0.53
C ALA A 853 -12.44 -14.47 0.13
N ALA A 854 -12.17 -13.20 0.40
CA ALA A 854 -13.13 -12.20 0.83
C ALA A 854 -12.72 -10.83 0.29
N GLU A 855 -13.69 -10.00 -0.09
CA GLU A 855 -13.41 -8.63 -0.53
C GLU A 855 -12.78 -7.82 0.60
N GLU A 856 -11.71 -7.08 0.29
CA GLU A 856 -11.09 -6.20 1.25
C GLU A 856 -11.88 -4.89 1.39
N ARG A 857 -12.72 -4.84 2.42
CA ARG A 857 -13.53 -3.66 2.76
C ARG A 857 -12.88 -2.75 3.81
N GLY A 858 -11.77 -3.21 4.39
CA GLY A 858 -10.86 -2.41 5.21
C GLY A 858 -11.43 -1.92 6.53
N GLU A 859 -12.56 -2.43 7.02
CA GLU A 859 -13.20 -1.84 8.21
C GLU A 859 -12.43 -2.11 9.50
N ALA A 860 -11.83 -3.29 9.65
CA ALA A 860 -11.01 -3.61 10.82
C ALA A 860 -9.75 -2.72 10.87
N ALA A 861 -9.09 -2.52 9.72
CA ALA A 861 -7.96 -1.61 9.61
C ALA A 861 -8.38 -0.15 9.88
N SER A 862 -9.54 0.25 9.38
CA SER A 862 -10.10 1.59 9.58
C SER A 862 -10.45 1.85 11.04
N ASP A 863 -11.12 0.92 11.71
CA ASP A 863 -11.42 1.00 13.15
C ASP A 863 -10.14 1.18 13.98
N ARG A 864 -9.11 0.36 13.69
CA ARG A 864 -7.79 0.47 14.33
C ARG A 864 -7.17 1.85 14.12
N LEU A 865 -7.16 2.32 12.87
CA LEU A 865 -6.59 3.63 12.53
C LEU A 865 -7.29 4.77 13.26
N LEU A 866 -8.62 4.75 13.32
CA LEU A 866 -9.41 5.79 13.98
C LEU A 866 -9.18 5.82 15.48
N ARG A 867 -9.11 4.65 16.13
CA ARG A 867 -8.73 4.54 17.56
C ARG A 867 -7.38 5.19 17.80
N TYR A 868 -6.38 4.82 17.00
CA TYR A 868 -5.00 5.27 17.10
C TYR A 868 -4.84 6.79 16.93
N VAL A 869 -5.40 7.36 15.86
CA VAL A 869 -5.30 8.81 15.62
C VAL A 869 -6.05 9.58 16.72
N THR A 870 -7.23 9.11 17.12
CA THR A 870 -8.03 9.75 18.17
C THR A 870 -7.30 9.77 19.52
N THR A 871 -6.67 8.66 19.91
CA THR A 871 -5.98 8.57 21.20
C THR A 871 -4.67 9.36 21.24
N LEU A 872 -3.95 9.48 20.11
CA LEU A 872 -2.78 10.38 20.00
C LEU A 872 -3.19 11.84 20.21
N LEU A 873 -4.22 12.30 19.49
CA LEU A 873 -4.73 13.67 19.67
C LEU A 873 -5.21 13.92 21.11
N ALA A 874 -5.78 12.90 21.76
CA ALA A 874 -6.21 12.99 23.16
C ALA A 874 -5.03 12.99 24.16
N ALA A 875 -3.95 12.25 23.87
CA ALA A 875 -2.73 12.24 24.67
C ALA A 875 -2.06 13.64 24.70
N GLY A 876 -2.22 14.41 23.63
CA GLY A 876 -1.74 15.79 23.52
C GLY A 876 -0.91 16.05 22.28
N ASP A 877 -0.85 15.12 21.34
CA ASP A 877 -0.17 15.32 20.06
C ASP A 877 -0.84 16.42 19.26
N SER A 878 -0.07 17.48 18.99
CA SER A 878 -0.54 18.60 18.17
C SER A 878 -0.39 18.33 16.67
N LYS A 879 0.43 17.34 16.29
CA LYS A 879 0.52 16.77 14.94
C LYS A 879 0.76 15.27 14.98
N VAL A 880 0.17 14.56 14.02
CA VAL A 880 0.22 13.11 13.85
C VAL A 880 0.62 12.82 12.39
N PHE A 881 1.79 12.21 12.19
CA PHE A 881 2.30 11.85 10.87
C PHE A 881 2.19 10.34 10.65
N LEU A 882 1.23 9.93 9.84
CA LEU A 882 0.98 8.51 9.54
C LEU A 882 2.00 7.95 8.56
N TYR A 883 2.55 6.78 8.89
CA TYR A 883 3.51 6.06 8.08
C TYR A 883 2.88 4.80 7.45
N ALA A 884 2.72 4.68 6.11
CA ALA A 884 3.03 5.67 5.07
C ALA A 884 2.20 5.57 3.77
N MET A 885 2.18 6.66 2.97
CA MET A 885 1.59 6.79 1.63
C MET A 885 2.62 6.65 0.48
N HIS A 886 3.83 6.17 0.75
CA HIS A 886 4.88 5.99 -0.28
C HIS A 886 5.37 4.53 -0.39
N LYS A 887 4.71 3.60 0.32
CA LYS A 887 5.04 2.16 0.37
C LYS A 887 4.19 1.32 -0.60
N HIS A 888 3.74 1.94 -1.69
CA HIS A 888 2.97 1.29 -2.75
C HIS A 888 3.87 0.98 -3.96
N GLY A 889 3.32 0.30 -4.97
CA GLY A 889 3.98 0.17 -6.26
C GLY A 889 3.20 -0.65 -7.25
N ARG A 890 3.01 -1.93 -6.96
CA ARG A 890 2.35 -2.93 -7.82
C ARG A 890 1.40 -3.77 -6.98
N LEU A 891 0.45 -4.46 -7.61
CA LEU A 891 -0.58 -5.21 -6.89
C LEU A 891 0.03 -6.28 -5.97
N ASP A 892 1.13 -6.95 -6.33
CA ASP A 892 1.80 -7.98 -5.50
C ASP A 892 2.92 -7.44 -4.59
N ASN A 893 2.99 -6.13 -4.31
CA ASN A 893 4.13 -5.53 -3.59
C ASN A 893 4.24 -6.04 -2.14
N GLY A 894 3.11 -6.36 -1.50
CA GLY A 894 3.06 -7.00 -0.17
C GLY A 894 3.68 -6.15 0.95
N ASN A 895 3.90 -4.85 0.72
CA ASN A 895 4.55 -3.97 1.67
C ASN A 895 3.63 -3.63 2.84
N LYS A 896 3.92 -4.22 3.99
CA LYS A 896 3.12 -4.08 5.21
C LYS A 896 3.04 -2.66 5.80
N TYR A 897 3.85 -1.69 5.37
CA TYR A 897 3.91 -0.36 5.99
C TYR A 897 2.92 0.67 5.41
N ARG A 898 2.03 0.25 4.51
CA ARG A 898 0.98 1.13 3.96
C ARG A 898 -0.05 1.50 5.04
N VAL A 899 -0.66 2.68 4.90
CA VAL A 899 -1.70 3.16 5.82
C VAL A 899 -2.94 3.71 5.12
N LEU A 900 -2.80 4.59 4.13
CA LEU A 900 -3.92 5.22 3.42
C LEU A 900 -4.05 4.77 1.95
N LEU A 901 -3.14 3.92 1.47
CA LEU A 901 -3.11 3.47 0.08
C LEU A 901 -3.19 1.94 -0.03
N GLY A 902 -3.77 1.47 -1.13
CA GLY A 902 -3.68 0.07 -1.56
C GLY A 902 -2.32 -0.25 -2.18
N GLU A 903 -2.15 -1.51 -2.56
CA GLU A 903 -0.96 -2.04 -3.25
C GLU A 903 -0.60 -1.24 -4.53
N ASP A 904 -1.64 -0.85 -5.28
CA ASP A 904 -1.58 -0.14 -6.56
C ASP A 904 -1.29 1.38 -6.43
N GLY A 905 -1.23 1.89 -5.20
CA GLY A 905 -0.98 3.29 -4.91
C GLY A 905 -2.21 4.20 -5.05
N TYR A 906 -3.42 3.67 -5.20
CA TYR A 906 -4.65 4.45 -5.01
C TYR A 906 -5.12 4.38 -3.56
N LEU A 907 -6.13 5.19 -3.20
CA LEU A 907 -6.67 5.17 -1.83
C LEU A 907 -7.16 3.77 -1.43
N HIS A 908 -6.99 3.45 -0.15
CA HIS A 908 -7.58 2.28 0.50
C HIS A 908 -8.78 2.75 1.37
N PRO A 909 -9.76 1.89 1.74
CA PRO A 909 -10.87 2.29 2.62
C PRO A 909 -10.45 2.97 3.94
N THR A 910 -9.25 2.68 4.46
CA THR A 910 -8.66 3.41 5.61
C THR A 910 -8.52 4.92 5.38
N ALA A 911 -8.28 5.36 4.14
CA ALA A 911 -8.27 6.77 3.79
C ALA A 911 -9.65 7.42 3.85
N VAL A 912 -10.71 6.66 3.53
CA VAL A 912 -12.09 7.13 3.69
C VAL A 912 -12.38 7.38 5.16
N ALA A 913 -12.03 6.42 6.02
CA ALA A 913 -12.22 6.56 7.45
C ALA A 913 -11.39 7.72 8.04
N HIS A 914 -10.12 7.85 7.61
CA HIS A 914 -9.29 8.99 8.00
C HIS A 914 -9.91 10.32 7.56
N ALA A 915 -10.41 10.42 6.32
CA ALA A 915 -11.09 11.62 5.83
C ALA A 915 -12.33 11.96 6.67
N ALA A 916 -13.10 10.96 7.07
CA ALA A 916 -14.28 11.12 7.92
C ALA A 916 -13.91 11.64 9.32
N LEU A 917 -12.83 11.13 9.93
CA LEU A 917 -12.31 11.63 11.20
C LEU A 917 -11.78 13.05 11.06
N ALA A 918 -10.89 13.28 10.08
CA ALA A 918 -10.27 14.57 9.82
C ALA A 918 -11.31 15.66 9.59
N TRP A 919 -12.31 15.41 8.73
CA TRP A 919 -13.39 16.36 8.49
C TRP A 919 -14.15 16.75 9.76
N ARG A 920 -14.34 15.82 10.70
CA ARG A 920 -15.08 16.09 11.94
C ARG A 920 -14.25 16.80 12.99
N VAL A 921 -12.96 16.52 13.08
CA VAL A 921 -12.11 17.04 14.17
C VAL A 921 -11.21 18.22 13.78
N GLU A 922 -10.96 18.44 12.49
CA GLU A 922 -10.19 19.57 11.98
C GLU A 922 -10.77 20.91 12.48
N GLY A 923 -9.91 21.75 13.06
CA GLY A 923 -10.31 23.03 13.67
C GLY A 923 -11.02 22.91 15.04
N LYS A 924 -10.97 21.75 15.69
CA LYS A 924 -11.48 21.52 17.06
C LYS A 924 -10.34 21.09 17.98
N THR A 925 -10.47 21.40 19.27
CA THR A 925 -9.50 20.99 20.30
C THR A 925 -10.08 19.83 21.11
N PHE A 926 -9.24 18.85 21.45
CA PHE A 926 -9.62 17.81 22.40
C PHE A 926 -9.99 18.44 23.75
N ARG A 927 -11.11 18.00 24.33
CA ARG A 927 -11.62 18.51 25.62
C ARG A 927 -11.46 17.52 26.74
N ARG A 928 -11.95 16.28 26.54
CA ARG A 928 -11.94 15.21 27.55
C ARG A 928 -12.45 13.89 26.98
N ILE A 929 -12.25 12.84 27.76
CA ILE A 929 -12.92 11.54 27.61
C ILE A 929 -14.15 11.51 28.51
N VAL A 930 -15.26 10.97 28.00
CA VAL A 930 -16.49 10.69 28.76
C VAL A 930 -16.76 9.18 28.69
N GLU A 931 -16.84 8.53 29.85
CA GLU A 931 -17.39 7.16 29.98
C GLU A 931 -18.90 7.24 29.75
N LEU A 932 -19.38 6.83 28.57
CA LEU A 932 -20.82 6.88 28.26
C LEU A 932 -21.55 5.69 28.87
N THR A 933 -20.94 4.52 28.72
CA THR A 933 -21.38 3.22 29.23
C THR A 933 -20.13 2.44 29.63
N PRO A 934 -20.24 1.36 30.43
CA PRO A 934 -19.08 0.52 30.74
C PRO A 934 -18.38 -0.02 29.49
N ASP A 935 -19.08 -0.14 28.37
CA ASP A 935 -18.56 -0.69 27.11
C ASP A 935 -18.21 0.37 26.07
N THR A 936 -18.39 1.68 26.31
CA THR A 936 -18.13 2.71 25.28
C THR A 936 -17.63 4.03 25.85
N ARG A 937 -16.54 4.55 25.27
CA ARG A 937 -15.95 5.85 25.61
C ARG A 937 -16.16 6.87 24.50
N ALA A 938 -16.41 8.12 24.88
CA ALA A 938 -16.48 9.25 23.97
C ALA A 938 -15.26 10.14 24.13
N TYR A 939 -14.51 10.33 23.05
CA TYR A 939 -13.42 11.29 22.95
C TYR A 939 -13.96 12.58 22.32
N VAL A 940 -14.08 13.63 23.13
CA VAL A 940 -14.79 14.86 22.74
C VAL A 940 -13.83 15.92 22.24
N PHE A 941 -14.10 16.44 21.06
CA PHE A 941 -13.42 17.57 20.45
C PHE A 941 -14.43 18.69 20.20
N SER A 942 -14.06 19.93 20.53
CA SER A 942 -14.97 21.06 20.32
C SER A 942 -14.27 22.39 20.07
N ASN A 943 -15.00 23.28 19.41
CA ASN A 943 -14.76 24.72 19.38
C ASN A 943 -16.05 25.44 19.80
N ASP A 944 -16.12 26.76 19.63
CA ASP A 944 -17.28 27.56 20.07
C ASP A 944 -18.54 27.34 19.21
N LYS A 945 -18.40 26.72 18.03
CA LYS A 945 -19.46 26.58 17.03
C LYS A 945 -20.02 25.17 16.92
N GLU A 946 -19.21 24.15 17.20
CA GLU A 946 -19.54 22.75 16.97
C GLU A 946 -18.66 21.82 17.80
N TRP A 947 -19.15 20.60 18.00
CA TRP A 947 -18.44 19.54 18.69
C TRP A 947 -18.64 18.20 17.98
N THR A 948 -17.66 17.31 18.17
CA THR A 948 -17.71 15.91 17.74
C THR A 948 -17.21 15.04 18.89
N ALA A 949 -17.96 13.99 19.19
CA ALA A 949 -17.50 12.86 19.99
C ALA A 949 -17.13 11.71 19.05
N VAL A 950 -15.88 11.24 19.14
CA VAL A 950 -15.46 9.96 18.57
C VAL A 950 -15.78 8.88 19.58
N LEU A 951 -16.71 7.99 19.23
CA LEU A 951 -17.24 6.95 20.10
C LEU A 951 -16.47 5.67 19.84
N ILE A 952 -15.78 5.18 20.86
CA ILE A 952 -14.90 4.02 20.81
C ILE A 952 -15.49 2.91 21.68
N PRO A 953 -16.06 1.85 21.08
CA PRO A 953 -16.52 0.68 21.81
C PRO A 953 -15.36 -0.12 22.41
N ARG A 954 -15.65 -0.81 23.52
CA ARG A 954 -14.71 -1.63 24.27
C ARG A 954 -14.37 -2.85 23.42
N PRO A 955 -13.09 -3.05 23.10
CA PRO A 955 -12.71 -4.29 22.47
C PRO A 955 -13.00 -5.46 23.43
N GLY A 956 -13.51 -6.58 22.95
CA GLY A 956 -13.86 -7.70 23.83
C GLY A 956 -12.66 -8.48 24.32
N PRO A 957 -12.85 -9.36 25.33
CA PRO A 957 -11.75 -10.04 26.02
C PRO A 957 -11.05 -11.07 25.11
N GLY A 958 -9.73 -10.89 24.87
CA GLY A 958 -8.89 -11.84 24.14
C GLY A 958 -7.57 -11.24 23.65
N LYS A 959 -6.54 -12.06 23.37
CA LYS A 959 -5.28 -11.56 22.77
C LYS A 959 -5.57 -11.03 21.36
N GLY A 960 -5.28 -9.76 21.12
CA GLY A 960 -5.61 -9.07 19.86
C GLY A 960 -6.98 -8.39 19.84
N ASN A 961 -7.81 -8.54 20.89
CA ASN A 961 -9.03 -7.75 21.08
C ASN A 961 -10.01 -7.83 19.87
N THR A 962 -10.19 -9.02 19.29
CA THR A 962 -10.78 -9.21 17.95
C THR A 962 -12.31 -9.27 17.88
N SER A 963 -13.00 -9.51 18.99
CA SER A 963 -14.47 -9.54 19.02
C SER A 963 -15.00 -8.48 19.97
N PRO A 964 -15.47 -7.31 19.48
CA PRO A 964 -16.02 -6.24 20.32
C PRO A 964 -17.23 -6.69 21.15
N LEU A 965 -17.39 -6.10 22.34
CA LEU A 965 -18.64 -6.23 23.10
C LEU A 965 -19.71 -5.35 22.43
N PRO A 966 -20.94 -5.84 22.23
CA PRO A 966 -22.01 -5.02 21.67
C PRO A 966 -22.26 -3.83 22.59
N SER A 967 -22.15 -2.63 22.03
CA SER A 967 -22.38 -1.39 22.78
C SER A 967 -23.83 -1.32 23.27
N THR A 968 -24.00 -0.92 24.53
CA THR A 968 -25.32 -0.73 25.16
C THR A 968 -25.94 0.65 24.90
N ILE A 969 -25.31 1.46 24.04
CA ILE A 969 -25.75 2.81 23.68
C ILE A 969 -27.12 2.77 22.98
N SER A 970 -27.99 3.71 23.35
CA SER A 970 -29.28 3.93 22.69
C SER A 970 -29.14 4.93 21.54
N LEU A 971 -29.27 4.45 20.29
CA LEU A 971 -29.33 5.31 19.10
C LEU A 971 -30.75 5.83 18.80
N ARG A 972 -31.65 5.85 19.80
CA ARG A 972 -33.08 6.19 19.61
C ARG A 972 -33.37 7.69 19.49
N ALA A 973 -32.46 8.56 19.90
CA ALA A 973 -32.68 10.01 19.89
C ALA A 973 -32.45 10.61 18.49
N SER A 974 -33.52 10.79 17.71
CA SER A 974 -33.47 11.50 16.43
C SER A 974 -33.91 12.96 16.59
N GLY A 975 -33.04 13.89 16.21
CA GLY A 975 -33.39 15.30 16.05
C GLY A 975 -32.31 16.30 16.42
N ALA A 976 -31.49 16.00 17.44
CA ALA A 976 -30.46 16.94 17.94
C ALA A 976 -29.02 16.57 17.58
N LEU A 977 -28.75 15.30 17.23
CA LEU A 977 -27.41 14.76 16.98
C LEU A 977 -27.28 14.19 15.57
N GLU A 978 -26.15 14.47 14.91
CA GLU A 978 -25.72 13.74 13.71
C GLU A 978 -24.93 12.50 14.15
N ILE A 979 -25.40 11.31 13.78
CA ILE A 979 -24.68 10.05 14.00
C ILE A 979 -24.16 9.52 12.67
N ALA A 980 -22.88 9.17 12.63
CA ALA A 980 -22.24 8.61 11.45
C ALA A 980 -21.36 7.41 11.80
N ASP A 981 -21.28 6.43 10.90
CA ASP A 981 -20.40 5.26 11.06
C ASP A 981 -18.93 5.61 10.78
N LEU A 982 -18.06 4.60 10.83
CA LEU A 982 -16.61 4.77 10.73
C LEU A 982 -16.13 5.43 9.41
N PHE A 983 -16.91 5.30 8.32
CA PHE A 983 -16.61 5.93 7.02
C PHE A 983 -17.32 7.28 6.86
N GLY A 984 -18.05 7.73 7.89
CA GLY A 984 -18.77 8.99 7.90
C GLY A 984 -20.18 8.90 7.32
N ASN A 985 -20.70 7.70 7.05
CA ASN A 985 -22.06 7.53 6.52
C ASN A 985 -23.11 7.68 7.61
N PRO A 986 -24.28 8.29 7.31
CA PRO A 986 -25.33 8.47 8.30
C PRO A 986 -25.80 7.13 8.87
N VAL A 987 -26.06 7.12 10.17
CA VAL A 987 -26.65 5.98 10.89
C VAL A 987 -28.09 6.34 11.24
N ALA A 988 -29.04 5.52 10.80
CA ALA A 988 -30.44 5.76 11.05
C ALA A 988 -30.76 5.66 12.55
N PRO A 989 -31.61 6.53 13.10
CA PRO A 989 -32.10 6.40 14.46
C PRO A 989 -32.73 5.02 14.72
N GLY A 990 -32.44 4.45 15.88
CA GLY A 990 -32.90 3.10 16.27
C GLY A 990 -32.07 1.95 15.68
N SER A 991 -31.02 2.23 14.89
CA SER A 991 -30.05 1.21 14.47
C SER A 991 -29.38 0.55 15.70
N PRO A 992 -28.98 -0.73 15.62
CA PRO A 992 -28.14 -1.33 16.66
C PRO A 992 -26.83 -0.56 16.77
N ALA A 993 -26.32 -0.42 18.00
CA ALA A 993 -25.04 0.22 18.23
C ALA A 993 -23.92 -0.56 17.54
N THR A 994 -23.00 0.16 16.91
CA THR A 994 -21.91 -0.45 16.16
C THR A 994 -20.85 -0.97 17.11
N ASP A 995 -20.14 -2.01 16.66
CA ASP A 995 -19.07 -2.66 17.39
C ASP A 995 -17.68 -2.08 17.04
N ARG A 996 -17.67 -1.02 16.21
CA ARG A 996 -16.53 -0.28 15.68
C ARG A 996 -16.63 1.20 16.07
N VAL A 997 -15.59 1.99 15.79
CA VAL A 997 -15.61 3.45 15.98
C VAL A 997 -16.74 4.07 15.16
N PHE A 998 -17.43 5.03 15.76
CA PHE A 998 -18.45 5.85 15.09
C PHE A 998 -18.46 7.27 15.68
N PHE A 999 -19.23 8.17 15.09
CA PHE A 999 -19.23 9.59 15.44
C PHE A 999 -20.60 10.05 15.92
N ALA A 1000 -20.60 10.95 16.91
CA ALA A 1000 -21.72 11.80 17.24
C ALA A 1000 -21.29 13.27 17.15
N SER A 1001 -22.06 14.10 16.46
CA SER A 1001 -21.74 15.53 16.31
C SER A 1001 -22.95 16.41 16.60
N GLY A 1002 -22.68 17.65 17.03
CA GLY A 1002 -23.70 18.65 17.31
C GLY A 1002 -23.18 20.08 17.14
N SER A 1003 -24.11 21.02 17.02
CA SER A 1003 -23.84 22.46 16.93
C SER A 1003 -23.78 23.11 18.31
N GLY A 1004 -23.05 24.23 18.40
CA GLY A 1004 -22.87 25.02 19.62
C GLY A 1004 -21.78 24.48 20.54
N ALA A 1005 -21.69 25.07 21.73
CA ALA A 1005 -20.74 24.65 22.76
C ALA A 1005 -21.12 23.29 23.35
N PHE A 1006 -20.12 22.44 23.60
CA PHE A 1006 -20.31 21.14 24.22
C PHE A 1006 -20.69 21.24 25.71
N THR A 1007 -21.68 20.45 26.14
CA THR A 1007 -22.02 20.21 27.56
C THR A 1007 -22.17 18.70 27.82
N ASP A 1008 -22.03 18.22 29.06
CA ASP A 1008 -22.24 16.79 29.35
C ASP A 1008 -23.66 16.31 29.01
N ALA A 1009 -24.64 17.20 29.12
CA ALA A 1009 -26.02 16.95 28.68
C ALA A 1009 -26.12 16.69 27.17
N SER A 1010 -25.14 17.14 26.37
CA SER A 1010 -25.13 16.92 24.92
C SER A 1010 -25.02 15.43 24.55
N LEU A 1011 -24.43 14.60 25.41
CA LEU A 1011 -24.31 13.15 25.21
C LEU A 1011 -25.30 12.34 26.05
N SER A 1012 -26.14 12.96 26.90
CA SER A 1012 -27.10 12.22 27.71
C SER A 1012 -28.13 11.47 26.88
N LEU A 1013 -28.38 11.93 25.64
CA LEU A 1013 -29.26 11.29 24.66
C LEU A 1013 -28.76 9.93 24.15
N LEU A 1014 -27.47 9.64 24.34
CA LEU A 1014 -26.84 8.37 23.94
C LEU A 1014 -26.77 7.35 25.09
N LYS A 1015 -27.10 7.78 26.32
CA LYS A 1015 -27.16 6.86 27.47
C LYS A 1015 -28.42 5.97 27.36
N PRO A 1016 -28.37 4.73 27.90
CA PRO A 1016 -29.48 3.79 27.87
C PRO A 1016 -30.81 4.35 28.40
#